data_AF-A0A2N9NRC0-F1
#
_entry.id   AF-A0A2N9NRC0-F1
#
_cell.length_a   1.000
_cell.length_b   1.000
_cell.length_c   1.000
_cell.angle_alpha   90.00
_cell.angle_beta   90.00
_cell.angle_gamma   90.00
#
_symmetry.space_group_name_H-M   'P 1'
#
loop_
_entity.id
_entity.type
_entity.pdbx_description
1 polymer ?
#
loop_
_entity_poly.entity_id
_entity_poly.type
_entity_poly.pdbx_seq_one_letter_code
_entity_poly.pdbx_strand_id
1 'polypeptide(L)'
;MTISNVVFVGNRAVGTNGAGSSPTSYPQPGQGAQGGAIYNGGSLSILACRFWSNSAAGGVGGLNDFLGIRAGDGGSGQGGAIYNTSTLVVVGGTFGANGAFGGAGGWGTNGGSGSEADGGALYSTGPLLLLNCAFGTNTTLGGAGGNGDQSGGDSGGNAQGGAVWSGDSLSMTNCTFTANASVNGAPGGNGPAGNALGGAVWSQGPTVNCSSCSFTRNSCSVSCTWPGGGGPAEGGGLANASGAMNITGSLFVSNTVFGPPGGGGAIYQGSGTLVLSNSVLLGNGAFGGPYAALYYGGTGAGGGLANAGTAFVLNSTFSSNNAEGGIGPFYPNTYGSFGGKGLGGGLSNSGTLSLWGCTFVGNTALGASGNTLGYYSYPGGPAYGGAVCNGGSGSVLAANCTFANNGVSGGPGSAGSFGGGVPGGNSYGGALYTDGLTALTNCTFSGNSAAGGLASGSGQYATDGVGVGGNLAAEGPLQLIDTIVNAGVTNNAYALVPITDLGYNLSSDSSCAFTGPGSLNNTDPKLQPLANNGGPTETMALWSGSPAIDAGISLPGINTDQRGVPRPYGPSPCVGAYEWNGAPIYHSTFNLTSLTHSGGGWTITGVGPTNQPFRLRASSNPVNWVDLSTNNTGPFGFYTLQDASSPLPPTRFYRVVSP
;
A
#
# COMPACT_ATOMS: atom_id res chain seq x y z
N MET A 1 -3.23 -20.77 -31.10
CA MET A 1 -4.63 -21.22 -30.93
C MET A 1 -5.45 -20.06 -30.39
N THR A 2 -6.74 -19.97 -30.76
CA THR A 2 -7.65 -18.96 -30.20
C THR A 2 -8.87 -19.66 -29.60
N ILE A 3 -9.23 -19.29 -28.37
CA ILE A 3 -10.44 -19.73 -27.68
C ILE A 3 -11.30 -18.49 -27.44
N SER A 4 -12.55 -18.50 -27.89
CA SER A 4 -13.43 -17.33 -27.79
C SER A 4 -14.81 -17.69 -27.28
N ASN A 5 -15.37 -16.88 -26.38
CA ASN A 5 -16.74 -17.00 -25.86
C ASN A 5 -17.02 -18.35 -25.16
N VAL A 6 -16.02 -18.90 -24.46
CA VAL A 6 -16.14 -20.17 -23.73
C VAL A 6 -16.19 -19.91 -22.23
N VAL A 7 -16.94 -20.76 -21.51
CA VAL A 7 -17.07 -20.73 -20.06
C VAL A 7 -16.50 -22.02 -19.48
N PHE A 8 -15.43 -21.89 -18.69
CA PHE A 8 -14.75 -22.98 -17.98
C PHE A 8 -15.13 -22.92 -16.49
N VAL A 9 -15.90 -23.89 -16.01
CA VAL A 9 -16.43 -23.90 -14.63
C VAL A 9 -16.11 -25.19 -13.91
N GLY A 10 -15.55 -25.09 -12.71
CA GLY A 10 -15.36 -26.24 -11.83
C GLY A 10 -14.30 -27.24 -12.31
N ASN A 11 -13.45 -26.86 -13.26
CA ASN A 11 -12.39 -27.75 -13.75
C ASN A 11 -11.30 -27.89 -12.68
N ARG A 12 -10.72 -29.08 -12.54
CA ARG A 12 -9.83 -29.41 -11.43
C ARG A 12 -8.64 -30.26 -11.88
N ALA A 13 -7.44 -29.82 -11.51
CA ALA A 13 -6.23 -30.62 -11.54
C ALA A 13 -5.81 -30.97 -10.09
N VAL A 14 -5.46 -32.24 -9.86
CA VAL A 14 -5.01 -32.72 -8.55
C VAL A 14 -3.73 -33.52 -8.72
N GLY A 15 -2.69 -33.11 -8.00
CA GLY A 15 -1.44 -33.83 -7.93
C GLY A 15 -1.59 -35.12 -7.13
N THR A 16 -0.90 -36.18 -7.55
CA THR A 16 -0.92 -37.45 -6.80
C THR A 16 -0.17 -37.31 -5.49
N ASN A 17 -0.69 -37.89 -4.43
CA ASN A 17 0.00 -37.95 -3.15
C ASN A 17 1.29 -38.78 -3.27
N GLY A 18 2.31 -38.38 -2.51
CA GLY A 18 3.54 -39.12 -2.37
C GLY A 18 3.31 -40.46 -1.68
N ALA A 19 4.01 -41.51 -2.14
CA ALA A 19 4.03 -42.78 -1.44
C ALA A 19 4.73 -42.64 -0.08
N GLY A 20 4.16 -43.22 0.97
CA GLY A 20 4.78 -43.27 2.29
C GLY A 20 6.03 -44.14 2.32
N SER A 21 6.80 -44.06 3.42
CA SER A 21 7.95 -44.94 3.61
C SER A 21 7.54 -46.41 3.77
N SER A 22 8.45 -47.28 3.38
CA SER A 22 8.43 -48.73 3.59
C SER A 22 9.84 -49.13 4.05
N PRO A 23 10.05 -50.31 4.66
CA PRO A 23 11.38 -50.77 5.05
C PRO A 23 12.46 -50.72 3.95
N THR A 24 12.06 -50.59 2.68
CA THR A 24 12.96 -50.55 1.52
C THR A 24 12.86 -49.27 0.68
N SER A 25 12.08 -48.25 1.07
CA SER A 25 11.90 -47.03 0.25
C SER A 25 11.67 -45.77 1.07
N TYR A 26 12.29 -44.67 0.62
CA TYR A 26 12.08 -43.34 1.16
C TYR A 26 10.68 -42.79 0.83
N PRO A 27 10.10 -41.96 1.71
CA PRO A 27 8.88 -41.21 1.41
C PRO A 27 9.06 -40.38 0.14
N GLN A 28 8.04 -40.38 -0.72
CA GLN A 28 8.05 -39.62 -1.96
C GLN A 28 7.35 -38.28 -1.79
N PRO A 29 7.76 -37.23 -2.52
CA PRO A 29 7.01 -35.98 -2.55
C PRO A 29 5.66 -36.16 -3.26
N GLY A 30 4.70 -35.31 -2.92
CA GLY A 30 3.49 -35.13 -3.70
C GLY A 30 3.81 -34.53 -5.07
N GLN A 31 3.03 -34.90 -6.09
CA GLN A 31 3.18 -34.33 -7.42
C GLN A 31 2.46 -32.98 -7.52
N GLY A 32 2.94 -32.10 -8.40
CA GLY A 32 2.28 -30.81 -8.64
C GLY A 32 0.98 -30.93 -9.43
N ALA A 33 0.19 -29.86 -9.41
CA ALA A 33 -0.98 -29.67 -10.26
C ALA A 33 -0.84 -28.36 -11.04
N GLN A 34 -1.17 -28.40 -12.33
CA GLN A 34 -0.93 -27.31 -13.27
C GLN A 34 -2.21 -27.03 -14.04
N GLY A 35 -2.85 -25.88 -13.78
CA GLY A 35 -4.03 -25.48 -14.55
C GLY A 35 -5.27 -26.25 -14.15
N GLY A 36 -6.29 -25.62 -13.58
CA GLY A 36 -7.58 -26.31 -13.42
C GLY A 36 -8.27 -26.59 -14.75
N ALA A 37 -8.18 -25.66 -15.70
CA ALA A 37 -8.91 -25.70 -16.97
C ALA A 37 -8.00 -25.86 -18.19
N ILE A 38 -6.88 -25.12 -18.25
CA ILE A 38 -6.01 -25.10 -19.43
C ILE A 38 -4.54 -25.20 -19.01
N TYR A 39 -3.82 -26.12 -19.64
CA TYR A 39 -2.37 -26.11 -19.74
C TYR A 39 -1.96 -25.62 -21.13
N ASN A 40 -1.16 -24.56 -21.20
CA ASN A 40 -0.70 -23.98 -22.47
C ASN A 40 0.83 -24.04 -22.60
N GLY A 41 1.29 -24.82 -23.58
CA GLY A 41 2.70 -24.89 -23.99
C GLY A 41 3.04 -24.16 -25.30
N GLY A 42 2.10 -23.44 -25.91
CA GLY A 42 2.31 -22.71 -27.17
C GLY A 42 1.68 -21.32 -27.15
N SER A 43 1.48 -20.68 -28.31
CA SER A 43 0.81 -19.37 -28.34
C SER A 43 -0.71 -19.51 -28.23
N LEU A 44 -1.29 -18.95 -27.17
CA LEU A 44 -2.72 -18.98 -26.89
C LEU A 44 -3.33 -17.57 -26.82
N SER A 45 -4.44 -17.37 -27.51
CA SER A 45 -5.28 -16.18 -27.38
C SER A 45 -6.64 -16.56 -26.80
N ILE A 46 -7.07 -15.83 -25.78
CA ILE A 46 -8.35 -16.00 -25.10
C ILE A 46 -9.17 -14.72 -25.29
N LEU A 47 -10.38 -14.85 -25.84
CA LEU A 47 -11.24 -13.72 -26.14
C LEU A 47 -12.62 -13.89 -25.48
N ALA A 48 -13.00 -12.97 -24.61
CA ALA A 48 -14.32 -12.93 -23.98
C ALA A 48 -14.73 -14.25 -23.29
N CYS A 49 -13.76 -14.96 -22.69
CA CYS A 49 -14.00 -16.21 -21.97
C CYS A 49 -14.19 -15.97 -20.47
N ARG A 50 -14.87 -16.90 -19.80
CA ARG A 50 -15.05 -16.91 -18.35
C ARG A 50 -14.41 -18.15 -17.73
N PHE A 51 -13.64 -17.97 -16.67
CA PHE A 51 -13.04 -19.02 -15.85
C PHE A 51 -13.55 -18.87 -14.43
N TRP A 52 -14.39 -19.80 -13.99
CA TRP A 52 -15.04 -19.71 -12.69
C TRP A 52 -14.83 -20.96 -11.83
N SER A 53 -14.42 -20.79 -10.58
CA SER A 53 -14.29 -21.90 -9.64
C SER A 53 -13.42 -23.06 -10.12
N ASN A 54 -12.39 -22.77 -10.93
CA ASN A 54 -11.41 -23.78 -11.34
C ASN A 54 -10.32 -23.92 -10.28
N SER A 55 -9.67 -25.09 -10.21
CA SER A 55 -8.63 -25.31 -9.21
C SER A 55 -7.47 -26.18 -9.66
N ALA A 56 -6.28 -25.88 -9.14
CA ALA A 56 -5.09 -26.72 -9.22
C ALA A 56 -4.56 -26.98 -7.80
N ALA A 57 -4.58 -28.23 -7.35
CA ALA A 57 -4.16 -28.60 -6.00
C ALA A 57 -3.04 -29.64 -6.02
N GLY A 58 -1.89 -29.31 -5.46
CA GLY A 58 -0.77 -30.24 -5.36
C GLY A 58 -1.05 -31.42 -4.42
N GLY A 59 -0.39 -32.53 -4.67
CA GLY A 59 -0.51 -33.75 -3.86
C GLY A 59 0.14 -33.59 -2.48
N VAL A 60 -0.36 -34.32 -1.49
CA VAL A 60 0.24 -34.37 -0.15
C VAL A 60 1.54 -35.19 -0.19
N GLY A 61 2.55 -34.77 0.54
CA GLY A 61 3.79 -35.54 0.69
C GLY A 61 3.60 -36.89 1.39
N GLY A 62 4.43 -37.86 1.06
CA GLY A 62 4.37 -39.20 1.64
C GLY A 62 4.68 -39.20 3.14
N LEU A 63 3.91 -39.98 3.90
CA LEU A 63 4.09 -40.15 5.35
C LEU A 63 5.40 -40.88 5.68
N ASN A 64 5.93 -40.64 6.88
CA ASN A 64 7.09 -41.38 7.39
C ASN A 64 7.00 -41.81 8.87
N ASP A 65 6.95 -43.11 9.11
CA ASP A 65 6.92 -43.67 10.47
C ASP A 65 8.33 -44.06 11.01
N PHE A 66 9.40 -43.95 10.20
CA PHE A 66 10.75 -44.35 10.61
C PHE A 66 11.58 -43.19 11.16
N LEU A 67 12.33 -43.45 12.24
CA LEU A 67 13.21 -42.49 12.92
C LEU A 67 14.33 -41.96 12.01
N GLY A 68 14.51 -40.64 11.98
CA GLY A 68 15.65 -39.97 11.34
C GLY A 68 15.52 -39.76 9.83
N ILE A 69 14.39 -40.13 9.22
CA ILE A 69 14.11 -39.88 7.80
C ILE A 69 13.07 -38.74 7.72
N ARG A 70 13.24 -37.84 6.74
CA ARG A 70 12.29 -36.76 6.49
C ARG A 70 11.10 -37.26 5.66
N ALA A 71 9.89 -36.83 6.02
CA ALA A 71 8.70 -37.12 5.23
C ALA A 71 8.72 -36.40 3.86
N GLY A 72 7.85 -36.82 2.95
CA GLY A 72 7.79 -36.25 1.61
C GLY A 72 7.28 -34.81 1.64
N ASP A 73 7.77 -33.97 0.73
CA ASP A 73 7.24 -32.62 0.53
C ASP A 73 5.89 -32.64 -0.17
N GLY A 74 5.08 -31.62 0.04
CA GLY A 74 3.90 -31.40 -0.79
C GLY A 74 4.25 -31.08 -2.25
N GLY A 75 3.34 -31.35 -3.16
CA GLY A 75 3.42 -30.89 -4.55
C GLY A 75 2.86 -29.47 -4.72
N SER A 76 3.31 -28.72 -5.73
CA SER A 76 2.85 -27.34 -5.97
C SER A 76 1.46 -27.27 -6.61
N GLY A 77 0.72 -26.19 -6.35
CA GLY A 77 -0.50 -25.85 -7.09
C GLY A 77 -0.26 -24.61 -7.93
N GLN A 78 -0.40 -24.70 -9.26
CA GLN A 78 -0.02 -23.61 -10.17
C GLN A 78 -1.12 -23.32 -11.18
N GLY A 79 -1.57 -22.06 -11.23
CA GLY A 79 -2.55 -21.60 -12.21
C GLY A 79 -3.93 -22.22 -11.96
N GLY A 80 -4.70 -21.73 -11.00
CA GLY A 80 -5.97 -22.37 -10.65
C GLY A 80 -6.95 -22.51 -11.82
N ALA A 81 -6.92 -21.60 -12.80
CA ALA A 81 -7.59 -21.77 -14.08
C ALA A 81 -6.62 -22.16 -15.20
N ILE A 82 -5.54 -21.40 -15.38
CA ILE A 82 -4.65 -21.54 -16.53
C ILE A 82 -3.20 -21.59 -16.07
N TYR A 83 -2.49 -22.60 -16.56
CA TYR A 83 -1.04 -22.72 -16.46
C TYR A 83 -0.43 -22.48 -17.84
N ASN A 84 0.48 -21.50 -17.94
CA ASN A 84 1.06 -21.05 -19.20
C ASN A 84 2.59 -21.04 -19.16
N THR A 85 3.22 -21.63 -20.17
CA THR A 85 4.69 -21.65 -20.33
C THR A 85 5.20 -20.95 -21.59
N SER A 86 4.29 -20.39 -22.39
CA SER A 86 4.63 -19.67 -23.63
C SER A 86 3.85 -18.35 -23.69
N THR A 87 3.50 -17.83 -24.87
CA THR A 87 2.77 -16.56 -24.97
C THR A 87 1.28 -16.75 -24.69
N LEU A 88 0.75 -15.94 -23.78
CA LEU A 88 -0.69 -15.85 -23.52
C LEU A 88 -1.20 -14.42 -23.69
N VAL A 89 -2.24 -14.28 -24.52
CA VAL A 89 -2.99 -13.04 -24.70
C VAL A 89 -4.43 -13.26 -24.24
N VAL A 90 -4.91 -12.45 -23.31
CA VAL A 90 -6.30 -12.48 -22.83
C VAL A 90 -6.95 -11.13 -23.05
N VAL A 91 -8.08 -11.13 -23.75
CA VAL A 91 -8.87 -9.93 -24.05
C VAL A 91 -10.30 -10.15 -23.56
N GLY A 92 -10.79 -9.30 -22.65
CA GLY A 92 -12.17 -9.39 -22.14
C GLY A 92 -12.43 -10.61 -21.26
N GLY A 93 -11.39 -11.21 -20.68
CA GLY A 93 -11.51 -12.42 -19.87
C GLY A 93 -12.05 -12.12 -18.46
N THR A 94 -12.91 -12.98 -17.93
CA THR A 94 -13.35 -12.92 -16.53
C THR A 94 -12.88 -14.15 -15.77
N PHE A 95 -12.10 -13.96 -14.71
CA PHE A 95 -11.58 -15.00 -13.84
C PHE A 95 -12.11 -14.78 -12.45
N GLY A 96 -12.93 -15.70 -11.91
CA GLY A 96 -13.29 -15.57 -10.52
C GLY A 96 -13.49 -16.85 -9.74
N ALA A 97 -13.26 -16.74 -8.44
CA ALA A 97 -13.30 -17.86 -7.50
C ALA A 97 -12.35 -19.01 -7.87
N ASN A 98 -11.31 -18.77 -8.68
CA ASN A 98 -10.33 -19.81 -9.01
C ASN A 98 -9.29 -19.94 -7.88
N GLY A 99 -8.78 -21.15 -7.69
CA GLY A 99 -7.87 -21.46 -6.57
C GLY A 99 -6.65 -22.26 -6.97
N ALA A 100 -5.46 -21.84 -6.51
CA ALA A 100 -4.27 -22.69 -6.54
C ALA A 100 -3.87 -23.05 -5.09
N PHE A 101 -3.60 -24.34 -4.85
CA PHE A 101 -3.39 -24.87 -3.51
C PHE A 101 -2.11 -25.72 -3.48
N GLY A 102 -1.18 -25.35 -2.61
CA GLY A 102 0.01 -26.14 -2.34
C GLY A 102 -0.36 -27.40 -1.57
N GLY A 103 0.28 -28.52 -1.90
CA GLY A 103 0.17 -29.77 -1.17
C GLY A 103 0.79 -29.64 0.22
N ALA A 104 0.18 -30.28 1.21
CA ALA A 104 0.76 -30.34 2.55
C ALA A 104 1.99 -31.26 2.57
N GLY A 105 2.95 -30.95 3.42
CA GLY A 105 4.06 -31.85 3.74
C GLY A 105 3.57 -33.12 4.43
N GLY A 106 4.24 -34.24 4.17
CA GLY A 106 3.97 -35.51 4.83
C GLY A 106 4.25 -35.43 6.33
N TRP A 107 3.52 -36.21 7.12
CA TRP A 107 3.74 -36.30 8.56
C TRP A 107 4.78 -37.37 8.86
N GLY A 108 5.58 -37.17 9.91
CA GLY A 108 6.50 -38.19 10.35
C GLY A 108 7.37 -37.78 11.53
N THR A 109 8.47 -38.49 11.75
CA THR A 109 9.42 -38.14 12.83
C THR A 109 10.07 -36.77 12.59
N ASN A 110 10.41 -36.50 11.32
CA ASN A 110 10.65 -35.17 10.76
C ASN A 110 9.59 -34.92 9.68
N GLY A 111 8.78 -33.87 9.84
CA GLY A 111 7.77 -33.50 8.85
C GLY A 111 8.36 -33.12 7.50
N GLY A 112 7.56 -33.16 6.43
CA GLY A 112 7.94 -32.59 5.13
C GLY A 112 7.48 -31.13 5.01
N SER A 113 8.02 -30.39 4.05
CA SER A 113 7.60 -29.00 3.81
C SER A 113 6.28 -28.96 3.04
N GLY A 114 5.47 -27.97 3.37
CA GLY A 114 4.36 -27.57 2.52
C GLY A 114 4.87 -26.92 1.23
N SER A 115 4.12 -27.10 0.15
CA SER A 115 4.53 -26.62 -1.18
C SER A 115 3.88 -25.30 -1.56
N GLU A 116 4.38 -24.70 -2.64
CA GLU A 116 3.93 -23.40 -3.12
C GLU A 116 2.56 -23.43 -3.82
N ALA A 117 1.88 -22.29 -3.78
CA ALA A 117 0.67 -22.00 -4.53
C ALA A 117 0.83 -20.71 -5.33
N ASP A 118 0.80 -20.82 -6.66
CA ASP A 118 1.13 -19.72 -7.56
C ASP A 118 -0.01 -19.43 -8.54
N GLY A 119 -0.45 -18.18 -8.62
CA GLY A 119 -1.42 -17.75 -9.62
C GLY A 119 -2.80 -18.38 -9.43
N GLY A 120 -3.60 -17.85 -8.51
CA GLY A 120 -4.91 -18.43 -8.18
C GLY A 120 -5.86 -18.53 -9.38
N ALA A 121 -5.73 -17.63 -10.35
CA ALA A 121 -6.32 -17.78 -11.68
C ALA A 121 -5.28 -18.18 -12.74
N LEU A 122 -4.18 -17.45 -12.82
CA LEU A 122 -3.23 -17.50 -13.93
C LEU A 122 -1.81 -17.63 -13.42
N TYR A 123 -1.12 -18.68 -13.88
CA TYR A 123 0.31 -18.84 -13.72
C TYR A 123 0.99 -18.74 -15.09
N SER A 124 2.00 -17.89 -15.23
CA SER A 124 2.70 -17.68 -16.50
C SER A 124 4.22 -17.58 -16.34
N THR A 125 4.98 -18.46 -16.97
CA THR A 125 6.44 -18.31 -17.14
C THR A 125 6.81 -17.72 -18.50
N GLY A 126 5.85 -17.52 -19.41
CA GLY A 126 6.05 -16.79 -20.66
C GLY A 126 5.32 -15.45 -20.67
N PRO A 127 5.47 -14.66 -21.76
CA PRO A 127 4.89 -13.32 -21.85
C PRO A 127 3.36 -13.31 -21.72
N LEU A 128 2.85 -12.39 -20.91
CA LEU A 128 1.43 -12.29 -20.59
C LEU A 128 0.88 -10.90 -20.94
N LEU A 129 -0.14 -10.87 -21.81
CA LEU A 129 -0.89 -9.66 -22.15
C LEU A 129 -2.35 -9.79 -21.69
N LEU A 130 -2.78 -8.90 -20.81
CA LEU A 130 -4.14 -8.81 -20.27
C LEU A 130 -4.77 -7.48 -20.67
N LEU A 131 -5.88 -7.54 -21.41
CA LEU A 131 -6.60 -6.36 -21.87
C LEU A 131 -8.09 -6.48 -21.50
N ASN A 132 -8.62 -5.49 -20.80
CA ASN A 132 -10.04 -5.45 -20.41
C ASN A 132 -10.48 -6.68 -19.59
N CYS A 133 -9.59 -7.21 -18.75
CA CYS A 133 -9.84 -8.42 -17.98
C CYS A 133 -10.31 -8.13 -16.56
N ALA A 134 -11.13 -9.00 -16.00
CA ALA A 134 -11.60 -8.94 -14.62
C ALA A 134 -11.16 -10.18 -13.83
N PHE A 135 -10.54 -9.95 -12.67
CA PHE A 135 -10.07 -10.97 -11.73
C PHE A 135 -10.71 -10.74 -10.36
N GLY A 136 -11.68 -11.58 -9.99
CA GLY A 136 -12.43 -11.45 -8.76
C GLY A 136 -12.28 -12.65 -7.84
N THR A 137 -11.99 -12.44 -6.55
CA THR A 137 -12.03 -13.50 -5.53
C THR A 137 -11.20 -14.75 -5.87
N ASN A 138 -10.08 -14.61 -6.58
CA ASN A 138 -9.17 -15.72 -6.81
C ASN A 138 -8.23 -15.88 -5.62
N THR A 139 -7.75 -17.09 -5.36
CA THR A 139 -6.99 -17.38 -4.15
C THR A 139 -5.80 -18.29 -4.39
N THR A 140 -4.68 -17.98 -3.77
CA THR A 140 -3.58 -18.91 -3.56
C THR A 140 -3.48 -19.27 -2.08
N LEU A 141 -3.29 -20.55 -1.78
CA LEU A 141 -3.06 -21.04 -0.43
C LEU A 141 -1.85 -21.99 -0.42
N GLY A 142 -0.77 -21.57 0.24
CA GLY A 142 0.41 -22.42 0.42
C GLY A 142 0.08 -23.70 1.18
N GLY A 143 0.80 -24.77 0.90
CA GLY A 143 0.63 -26.05 1.59
C GLY A 143 1.07 -25.95 3.05
N ALA A 144 0.38 -26.64 3.96
CA ALA A 144 0.82 -26.70 5.35
C ALA A 144 2.12 -27.53 5.47
N GLY A 145 3.03 -27.12 6.35
CA GLY A 145 4.15 -27.96 6.75
C GLY A 145 3.68 -29.22 7.49
N GLY A 146 4.43 -30.31 7.37
CA GLY A 146 4.19 -31.57 8.06
C GLY A 146 4.62 -31.50 9.53
N ASN A 147 3.87 -32.16 10.40
CA ASN A 147 4.20 -32.24 11.83
C ASN A 147 5.28 -33.30 12.09
N GLY A 148 6.17 -32.99 13.05
CA GLY A 148 7.22 -33.87 13.56
C GLY A 148 6.99 -34.31 15.00
N ASP A 149 7.02 -35.62 15.29
CA ASP A 149 6.80 -36.16 16.64
C ASP A 149 7.91 -35.77 17.66
N GLN A 150 9.12 -35.41 17.18
CA GLN A 150 10.27 -35.01 18.01
C GLN A 150 10.56 -33.51 17.96
N SER A 151 9.53 -32.66 17.85
CA SER A 151 9.63 -31.18 17.82
C SER A 151 10.25 -30.55 16.56
N GLY A 152 10.49 -31.33 15.51
CA GLY A 152 10.92 -30.87 14.18
C GLY A 152 9.80 -30.90 13.16
N GLY A 153 8.98 -29.85 13.13
CA GLY A 153 8.04 -29.65 12.02
C GLY A 153 8.64 -28.71 10.98
N ASP A 154 8.17 -28.83 9.74
CA ASP A 154 8.79 -28.19 8.58
C ASP A 154 8.03 -26.96 8.08
N SER A 155 8.63 -26.25 7.14
CA SER A 155 8.11 -24.97 6.66
C SER A 155 6.76 -25.10 5.96
N GLY A 156 5.86 -24.16 6.22
CA GLY A 156 4.70 -23.93 5.38
C GLY A 156 5.11 -23.40 4.00
N GLY A 157 4.30 -23.69 2.98
CA GLY A 157 4.55 -23.28 1.61
C GLY A 157 4.20 -21.81 1.33
N ASN A 158 4.80 -21.23 0.31
CA ASN A 158 4.52 -19.86 -0.11
C ASN A 158 3.19 -19.75 -0.87
N ALA A 159 2.58 -18.58 -0.84
CA ALA A 159 1.47 -18.23 -1.71
C ALA A 159 1.77 -16.94 -2.49
N GLN A 160 1.65 -17.00 -3.81
CA GLN A 160 2.11 -15.93 -4.69
C GLN A 160 1.07 -15.62 -5.77
N GLY A 161 0.66 -14.36 -5.89
CA GLY A 161 -0.25 -13.93 -6.96
C GLY A 161 -1.66 -14.52 -6.81
N GLY A 162 -2.47 -13.98 -5.89
CA GLY A 162 -3.82 -14.49 -5.64
C GLY A 162 -4.69 -14.57 -6.89
N ALA A 163 -4.46 -13.71 -7.88
CA ALA A 163 -4.96 -13.86 -9.25
C ALA A 163 -3.89 -14.30 -10.24
N VAL A 164 -2.79 -13.55 -10.35
CA VAL A 164 -1.80 -13.70 -11.41
C VAL A 164 -0.40 -13.84 -10.84
N TRP A 165 0.31 -14.86 -11.30
CA TRP A 165 1.74 -15.03 -11.12
C TRP A 165 2.44 -14.90 -12.48
N SER A 166 3.47 -14.04 -12.57
CA SER A 166 4.24 -13.82 -13.79
C SER A 166 5.75 -13.95 -13.56
N GLY A 167 6.37 -14.92 -14.24
CA GLY A 167 7.82 -15.11 -14.31
C GLY A 167 8.48 -14.39 -15.49
N ASP A 168 7.70 -13.83 -16.41
CA ASP A 168 8.16 -13.04 -17.57
C ASP A 168 7.37 -11.71 -17.64
N SER A 169 7.47 -11.01 -18.77
CA SER A 169 6.89 -9.69 -19.01
C SER A 169 5.37 -9.74 -18.92
N LEU A 170 4.83 -8.88 -18.06
CA LEU A 170 3.39 -8.74 -17.83
C LEU A 170 2.92 -7.37 -18.31
N SER A 171 1.93 -7.35 -19.21
CA SER A 171 1.23 -6.13 -19.59
C SER A 171 -0.25 -6.23 -19.24
N MET A 172 -0.74 -5.23 -18.52
CA MET A 172 -2.12 -5.12 -18.07
C MET A 172 -2.66 -3.75 -18.46
N THR A 173 -3.76 -3.75 -19.20
CA THR A 173 -4.43 -2.51 -19.62
C THR A 173 -5.93 -2.60 -19.36
N ASN A 174 -6.45 -1.62 -18.62
CA ASN A 174 -7.87 -1.54 -18.28
C ASN A 174 -8.40 -2.82 -17.60
N CYS A 175 -7.60 -3.38 -16.69
CA CYS A 175 -7.94 -4.59 -15.96
C CYS A 175 -8.40 -4.27 -14.52
N THR A 176 -9.30 -5.10 -13.99
CA THR A 176 -9.78 -4.99 -12.61
C THR A 176 -9.40 -6.22 -11.80
N PHE A 177 -8.81 -6.01 -10.63
CA PHE A 177 -8.46 -7.03 -9.64
C PHE A 177 -9.19 -6.73 -8.35
N THR A 178 -10.15 -7.56 -7.97
CA THR A 178 -11.01 -7.32 -6.81
C THR A 178 -11.02 -8.52 -5.86
N ALA A 179 -10.71 -8.26 -4.59
CA ALA A 179 -10.81 -9.26 -3.52
C ALA A 179 -10.03 -10.56 -3.77
N ASN A 180 -8.93 -10.50 -4.52
CA ASN A 180 -8.03 -11.64 -4.66
C ASN A 180 -7.14 -11.75 -3.42
N ALA A 181 -6.74 -12.98 -3.07
CA ALA A 181 -6.02 -13.24 -1.84
C ALA A 181 -4.85 -14.20 -2.03
N SER A 182 -3.71 -13.89 -1.41
CA SER A 182 -2.60 -14.81 -1.22
C SER A 182 -2.48 -15.14 0.26
N VAL A 183 -2.57 -16.42 0.63
CA VAL A 183 -2.50 -16.88 2.02
C VAL A 183 -1.40 -17.91 2.17
N ASN A 184 -0.47 -17.69 3.08
CA ASN A 184 0.64 -18.61 3.27
C ASN A 184 0.18 -20.02 3.74
N GLY A 185 1.06 -20.99 3.56
CA GLY A 185 0.95 -22.27 4.23
C GLY A 185 1.25 -22.15 5.71
N ALA A 186 0.39 -22.75 6.53
CA ALA A 186 0.65 -22.87 7.96
C ALA A 186 1.92 -23.69 8.19
N PRO A 187 2.69 -23.37 9.24
CA PRO A 187 3.85 -24.18 9.58
C PRO A 187 3.45 -25.58 10.07
N GLY A 188 4.35 -26.55 9.88
CA GLY A 188 4.27 -27.83 10.58
C GLY A 188 4.95 -27.71 11.93
N GLY A 189 4.28 -28.08 13.02
CA GLY A 189 4.79 -27.99 14.39
C GLY A 189 5.55 -26.67 14.69
N ASN A 190 6.86 -26.78 14.83
CA ASN A 190 7.77 -25.69 15.18
C ASN A 190 8.46 -25.00 13.97
N GLY A 191 8.17 -25.42 12.74
CA GLY A 191 8.77 -24.87 11.52
C GLY A 191 8.22 -23.50 11.13
N PRO A 192 8.89 -22.72 10.25
CA PRO A 192 8.43 -21.39 9.85
C PRO A 192 7.21 -21.44 8.94
N ALA A 193 6.33 -20.45 9.04
CA ALA A 193 5.23 -20.27 8.10
C ALA A 193 5.74 -19.71 6.76
N GLY A 194 5.07 -20.04 5.66
CA GLY A 194 5.46 -19.55 4.33
C GLY A 194 5.19 -18.05 4.14
N ASN A 195 5.61 -17.52 2.99
CA ASN A 195 5.39 -16.12 2.59
C ASN A 195 4.01 -15.94 1.93
N ALA A 196 3.49 -14.72 1.94
CA ALA A 196 2.31 -14.34 1.14
C ALA A 196 2.60 -13.09 0.30
N LEU A 197 2.65 -13.25 -1.02
CA LEU A 197 3.17 -12.24 -1.93
C LEU A 197 2.16 -11.91 -3.03
N GLY A 198 1.95 -10.63 -3.31
CA GLY A 198 1.10 -10.16 -4.40
C GLY A 198 -0.35 -10.64 -4.29
N GLY A 199 -1.18 -9.96 -3.49
CA GLY A 199 -2.53 -10.43 -3.17
C GLY A 199 -3.43 -10.56 -4.41
N ALA A 200 -3.23 -9.69 -5.41
CA ALA A 200 -3.71 -9.97 -6.77
C ALA A 200 -2.60 -10.44 -7.69
N VAL A 201 -1.50 -9.69 -7.77
CA VAL A 201 -0.46 -9.91 -8.78
C VAL A 201 0.89 -10.01 -8.12
N TRP A 202 1.61 -11.08 -8.43
CA TRP A 202 3.02 -11.23 -8.13
C TRP A 202 3.83 -11.36 -9.42
N SER A 203 4.93 -10.61 -9.50
CA SER A 203 5.84 -10.64 -10.64
C SER A 203 7.29 -10.85 -10.21
N GLN A 204 7.97 -11.77 -10.90
CA GLN A 204 9.43 -11.91 -10.90
C GLN A 204 10.02 -11.66 -12.29
N GLY A 205 9.18 -11.37 -13.27
CA GLY A 205 9.60 -11.08 -14.64
C GLY A 205 10.33 -9.75 -14.80
N PRO A 206 10.96 -9.53 -15.96
CA PRO A 206 11.79 -8.35 -16.20
C PRO A 206 10.99 -7.06 -16.28
N THR A 207 9.72 -7.11 -16.71
CA THR A 207 8.87 -5.93 -16.86
C THR A 207 7.42 -6.16 -16.44
N VAL A 208 6.84 -5.16 -15.79
CA VAL A 208 5.40 -5.06 -15.47
C VAL A 208 4.89 -3.72 -15.98
N ASN A 209 3.99 -3.73 -16.96
CA ASN A 209 3.33 -2.53 -17.46
C ASN A 209 1.85 -2.58 -17.04
N CYS A 210 1.42 -1.59 -16.25
CA CYS A 210 0.09 -1.50 -15.69
C CYS A 210 -0.51 -0.14 -16.04
N SER A 211 -1.56 -0.11 -16.86
CA SER A 211 -2.17 1.13 -17.30
C SER A 211 -3.69 1.11 -17.14
N SER A 212 -4.23 2.15 -16.52
CA SER A 212 -5.67 2.29 -16.26
C SER A 212 -6.30 1.09 -15.53
N CYS A 213 -5.54 0.44 -14.65
CA CYS A 213 -6.00 -0.73 -13.91
C CYS A 213 -6.56 -0.35 -12.53
N SER A 214 -7.41 -1.20 -11.97
CA SER A 214 -7.94 -1.05 -10.61
C SER A 214 -7.64 -2.29 -9.77
N PHE A 215 -7.04 -2.08 -8.60
CA PHE A 215 -6.77 -3.08 -7.57
C PHE A 215 -7.56 -2.70 -6.32
N THR A 216 -8.61 -3.45 -6.02
CA THR A 216 -9.53 -3.14 -4.93
C THR A 216 -9.66 -4.30 -3.95
N ARG A 217 -9.41 -4.06 -2.66
CA ARG A 217 -9.61 -5.06 -1.57
C ARG A 217 -8.84 -6.36 -1.74
N ASN A 218 -7.72 -6.37 -2.45
CA ASN A 218 -6.87 -7.55 -2.55
C ASN A 218 -6.00 -7.67 -1.30
N SER A 219 -5.63 -8.90 -0.92
CA SER A 219 -4.95 -9.13 0.35
C SER A 219 -3.82 -10.16 0.31
N CYS A 220 -2.79 -9.94 1.13
CA CYS A 220 -1.80 -10.94 1.51
C CYS A 220 -1.92 -11.23 3.00
N SER A 221 -1.89 -12.51 3.40
CA SER A 221 -1.92 -12.88 4.80
C SER A 221 -0.93 -13.98 5.13
N VAL A 222 -0.12 -13.73 6.16
CA VAL A 222 0.76 -14.71 6.79
C VAL A 222 0.21 -15.02 8.17
N SER A 223 -0.23 -16.26 8.35
CA SER A 223 -0.46 -16.83 9.67
C SER A 223 0.88 -17.29 10.24
N CYS A 224 1.21 -16.83 11.45
CA CYS A 224 2.38 -17.31 12.19
C CYS A 224 1.88 -18.11 13.38
N THR A 225 2.39 -19.32 13.58
CA THR A 225 2.28 -20.03 14.85
C THR A 225 3.66 -20.16 15.47
N TRP A 226 3.71 -20.07 16.79
CA TRP A 226 4.94 -20.27 17.55
C TRP A 226 5.34 -21.75 17.52
N PRO A 227 6.66 -22.07 17.55
CA PRO A 227 7.87 -21.22 17.56
C PRO A 227 8.44 -20.80 16.20
N GLY A 228 7.86 -21.24 15.09
CA GLY A 228 8.50 -21.15 13.78
C GLY A 228 8.69 -19.77 13.17
N GLY A 229 7.95 -18.77 13.63
CA GLY A 229 7.89 -17.47 12.94
C GLY A 229 7.15 -17.59 11.60
N GLY A 230 7.09 -16.49 10.87
CA GLY A 230 6.51 -16.51 9.52
C GLY A 230 7.21 -15.52 8.60
N GLY A 231 7.06 -15.79 7.31
CA GLY A 231 7.61 -14.96 6.25
C GLY A 231 6.89 -13.62 6.07
N PRO A 232 7.39 -12.77 5.16
CA PRO A 232 6.76 -11.49 4.86
C PRO A 232 5.41 -11.65 4.15
N ALA A 233 4.53 -10.68 4.38
CA ALA A 233 3.34 -10.41 3.58
C ALA A 233 3.55 -9.13 2.77
N GLU A 234 3.59 -9.21 1.43
CA GLU A 234 4.00 -8.08 0.59
C GLU A 234 3.05 -7.82 -0.59
N GLY A 235 2.72 -6.54 -0.82
CA GLY A 235 1.94 -6.07 -1.97
C GLY A 235 0.53 -6.62 -2.03
N GLY A 236 -0.38 -6.09 -1.21
CA GLY A 236 -1.78 -6.56 -1.17
C GLY A 236 -2.46 -6.49 -2.54
N GLY A 237 -2.17 -5.45 -3.33
CA GLY A 237 -2.56 -5.36 -4.74
C GLY A 237 -1.53 -6.03 -5.65
N LEU A 238 -0.33 -5.46 -5.69
CA LEU A 238 0.69 -5.83 -6.67
C LEU A 238 2.07 -5.82 -6.02
N ALA A 239 2.79 -6.93 -6.11
CA ALA A 239 4.18 -7.04 -5.67
C ALA A 239 5.10 -7.46 -6.81
N ASN A 240 6.32 -6.92 -6.80
CA ASN A 240 7.35 -7.21 -7.79
C ASN A 240 8.72 -7.35 -7.13
N ALA A 241 9.40 -8.44 -7.45
CA ALA A 241 10.65 -8.81 -6.80
C ALA A 241 11.83 -7.92 -7.21
N SER A 242 12.01 -7.68 -8.51
CA SER A 242 13.21 -7.00 -9.03
C SER A 242 13.08 -6.39 -10.43
N GLY A 243 12.02 -6.69 -11.18
CA GLY A 243 11.83 -6.16 -12.53
C GLY A 243 11.51 -4.66 -12.57
N ALA A 244 11.47 -4.09 -13.77
CA ALA A 244 10.97 -2.74 -13.98
C ALA A 244 9.44 -2.74 -13.97
N MET A 245 8.84 -1.86 -13.17
CA MET A 245 7.39 -1.69 -13.09
C MET A 245 6.97 -0.29 -13.48
N ASN A 246 6.10 -0.18 -14.48
CA ASN A 246 5.52 1.07 -14.93
C ASN A 246 4.02 1.04 -14.65
N ILE A 247 3.56 1.87 -13.72
CA ILE A 247 2.16 2.04 -13.36
C ILE A 247 1.71 3.44 -13.76
N THR A 248 0.67 3.53 -14.59
CA THR A 248 0.10 4.80 -15.04
C THR A 248 -1.42 4.82 -14.93
N GLY A 249 -1.99 5.94 -14.47
CA GLY A 249 -3.44 6.14 -14.49
C GLY A 249 -4.23 5.11 -13.66
N SER A 250 -3.62 4.49 -12.65
CA SER A 250 -4.17 3.30 -11.99
C SER A 250 -4.62 3.58 -10.55
N LEU A 251 -5.53 2.74 -10.06
CA LEU A 251 -6.19 2.90 -8.78
C LEU A 251 -5.90 1.70 -7.86
N PHE A 252 -5.45 1.97 -6.65
CA PHE A 252 -5.26 0.98 -5.59
C PHE A 252 -6.08 1.39 -4.37
N VAL A 253 -7.16 0.65 -4.08
CA VAL A 253 -8.12 0.99 -3.03
C VAL A 253 -8.27 -0.14 -2.03
N SER A 254 -8.05 0.17 -0.75
CA SER A 254 -8.34 -0.75 0.36
C SER A 254 -7.68 -2.12 0.24
N ASN A 255 -6.52 -2.21 -0.41
CA ASN A 255 -5.71 -3.42 -0.42
C ASN A 255 -4.98 -3.54 0.92
N THR A 256 -4.78 -4.77 1.38
CA THR A 256 -4.20 -5.01 2.71
C THR A 256 -3.11 -6.07 2.70
N VAL A 257 -2.13 -5.91 3.57
CA VAL A 257 -1.18 -6.98 3.91
C VAL A 257 -1.20 -7.20 5.42
N PHE A 258 -1.15 -8.46 5.83
CA PHE A 258 -0.99 -8.86 7.23
C PHE A 258 0.13 -9.88 7.32
N GLY A 259 1.24 -9.53 7.97
CA GLY A 259 2.35 -10.46 8.15
C GLY A 259 3.48 -9.84 8.96
N PRO A 260 4.45 -10.63 9.43
CA PRO A 260 5.58 -10.07 10.16
C PRO A 260 6.90 -10.28 9.38
N PRO A 261 7.31 -9.34 8.52
CA PRO A 261 6.73 -8.00 8.31
C PRO A 261 5.57 -7.97 7.29
N GLY A 262 4.76 -6.90 7.38
CA GLY A 262 3.73 -6.55 6.41
C GLY A 262 4.20 -5.32 5.63
N GLY A 263 4.46 -5.47 4.33
CA GLY A 263 5.02 -4.43 3.48
C GLY A 263 4.16 -4.10 2.26
N GLY A 264 3.91 -2.81 2.00
CA GLY A 264 3.24 -2.39 0.76
C GLY A 264 1.79 -2.82 0.70
N GLY A 265 0.92 -2.18 1.50
CA GLY A 265 -0.50 -2.56 1.56
C GLY A 265 -1.18 -2.59 0.19
N ALA A 266 -0.82 -1.67 -0.71
CA ALA A 266 -1.15 -1.77 -2.12
C ALA A 266 -0.01 -2.32 -2.98
N ILE A 267 1.17 -1.68 -2.94
CA ILE A 267 2.27 -1.96 -3.85
C ILE A 267 3.53 -2.30 -3.05
N TYR A 268 4.20 -3.38 -3.44
CA TYR A 268 5.55 -3.67 -2.99
C TYR A 268 6.53 -3.70 -4.16
N GLN A 269 7.67 -3.02 -3.97
CA GLN A 269 8.81 -3.08 -4.88
C GLN A 269 10.04 -3.56 -4.13
N GLY A 270 10.58 -4.69 -4.59
CA GLY A 270 11.89 -5.16 -4.20
C GLY A 270 13.01 -4.34 -4.86
N SER A 271 14.09 -4.99 -5.27
CA SER A 271 15.31 -4.31 -5.73
C SER A 271 15.22 -3.65 -7.12
N GLY A 272 14.04 -3.67 -7.75
CA GLY A 272 13.80 -3.18 -9.11
C GLY A 272 13.60 -1.68 -9.22
N THR A 273 13.03 -1.25 -10.35
CA THR A 273 12.63 0.14 -10.59
C THR A 273 11.12 0.25 -10.70
N LEU A 274 10.52 1.21 -9.99
CA LEU A 274 9.13 1.61 -10.13
C LEU A 274 9.04 3.00 -10.75
N VAL A 275 8.18 3.14 -11.76
CA VAL A 275 7.62 4.41 -12.19
C VAL A 275 6.13 4.38 -11.92
N LEU A 276 5.67 5.21 -10.98
CA LEU A 276 4.25 5.35 -10.63
C LEU A 276 3.81 6.75 -11.03
N SER A 277 2.87 6.88 -11.98
CA SER A 277 2.39 8.19 -12.39
C SER A 277 0.88 8.30 -12.51
N ASN A 278 0.36 9.49 -12.20
CA ASN A 278 -1.06 9.84 -12.36
C ASN A 278 -1.99 8.80 -11.70
N SER A 279 -1.59 8.28 -10.54
CA SER A 279 -2.23 7.14 -9.90
C SER A 279 -2.69 7.50 -8.48
N VAL A 280 -3.65 6.73 -7.97
CA VAL A 280 -4.24 6.98 -6.65
C VAL A 280 -4.12 5.73 -5.80
N LEU A 281 -3.53 5.90 -4.61
CA LEU A 281 -3.44 4.89 -3.56
C LEU A 281 -4.28 5.38 -2.38
N LEU A 282 -5.45 4.78 -2.20
CA LEU A 282 -6.45 5.22 -1.23
C LEU A 282 -6.80 4.11 -0.23
N GLY A 283 -6.65 4.39 1.06
CA GLY A 283 -7.20 3.54 2.11
C GLY A 283 -6.52 2.17 2.23
N ASN A 284 -5.28 2.01 1.74
CA ASN A 284 -4.57 0.74 1.77
C ASN A 284 -3.88 0.54 3.13
N GLY A 285 -3.72 -0.72 3.56
CA GLY A 285 -3.27 -1.06 4.91
C GLY A 285 -2.10 -2.05 4.94
N ALA A 286 -1.04 -1.72 5.68
CA ALA A 286 0.06 -2.64 5.97
C ALA A 286 0.13 -2.94 7.47
N PHE A 287 -0.19 -4.19 7.85
CA PHE A 287 -0.32 -4.60 9.24
C PHE A 287 0.76 -5.62 9.60
N GLY A 288 1.52 -5.31 10.65
CA GLY A 288 2.44 -6.25 11.26
C GLY A 288 1.70 -7.42 11.90
N GLY A 289 2.19 -8.63 11.69
CA GLY A 289 1.76 -9.83 12.40
C GLY A 289 2.55 -10.06 13.70
N PRO A 290 2.28 -11.13 14.46
CA PRO A 290 3.11 -11.50 15.60
C PRO A 290 4.47 -12.06 15.13
N TYR A 291 5.59 -11.46 15.54
CA TYR A 291 6.92 -11.93 15.15
C TYR A 291 7.48 -12.91 16.20
N ALA A 292 7.39 -14.21 15.92
CA ALA A 292 7.67 -15.26 16.92
C ALA A 292 9.13 -15.30 17.41
N ALA A 293 10.08 -14.78 16.62
CA ALA A 293 11.51 -14.97 16.86
C ALA A 293 12.13 -14.03 17.92
N LEU A 294 11.53 -12.87 18.25
CA LEU A 294 12.23 -11.83 19.03
C LEU A 294 11.44 -11.17 20.18
N TYR A 295 10.26 -11.66 20.60
CA TYR A 295 9.39 -10.95 21.57
C TYR A 295 8.92 -9.56 21.10
N TYR A 296 8.86 -9.33 19.79
CA TYR A 296 8.34 -8.09 19.20
C TYR A 296 7.11 -8.40 18.34
N GLY A 297 6.26 -7.40 18.19
CA GLY A 297 5.36 -7.32 17.05
C GLY A 297 6.10 -7.12 15.74
N GLY A 298 5.58 -7.69 14.66
CA GLY A 298 6.06 -7.46 13.30
C GLY A 298 5.87 -6.00 12.89
N THR A 299 6.67 -5.56 11.92
CA THR A 299 6.55 -4.21 11.36
C THR A 299 5.44 -4.14 10.33
N GLY A 300 4.63 -3.08 10.37
CA GLY A 300 3.79 -2.63 9.25
C GLY A 300 4.49 -1.50 8.51
N ALA A 301 4.75 -1.64 7.21
CA ALA A 301 5.52 -0.69 6.42
C ALA A 301 4.84 -0.34 5.09
N GLY A 302 4.64 0.96 4.83
CA GLY A 302 4.16 1.44 3.54
C GLY A 302 2.72 1.03 3.27
N GLY A 303 1.75 1.65 3.94
CA GLY A 303 0.33 1.32 3.74
C GLY A 303 -0.10 1.42 2.28
N GLY A 304 0.38 2.43 1.56
CA GLY A 304 0.28 2.51 0.10
C GLY A 304 1.40 1.76 -0.61
N LEU A 305 2.64 2.19 -0.43
CA LEU A 305 3.81 1.68 -1.15
C LEU A 305 4.97 1.35 -0.20
N ALA A 306 5.56 0.17 -0.34
CA ALA A 306 6.88 -0.14 0.21
C ALA A 306 7.90 -0.24 -0.93
N ASN A 307 8.98 0.53 -0.85
CA ASN A 307 10.05 0.57 -1.84
C ASN A 307 11.40 0.18 -1.25
N ALA A 308 11.96 -0.92 -1.74
CA ALA A 308 13.33 -1.35 -1.45
C ALA A 308 14.32 -1.07 -2.60
N GLY A 309 13.82 -0.71 -3.78
CA GLY A 309 14.61 -0.43 -4.99
C GLY A 309 14.61 1.06 -5.32
N THR A 310 14.44 1.38 -6.61
CA THR A 310 14.36 2.76 -7.10
C THR A 310 12.92 3.09 -7.47
N ALA A 311 12.33 4.13 -6.90
CA ALA A 311 10.97 4.57 -7.22
C ALA A 311 10.94 6.02 -7.70
N PHE A 312 10.30 6.25 -8.84
CA PHE A 312 9.92 7.55 -9.36
C PHE A 312 8.40 7.68 -9.29
N VAL A 313 7.91 8.57 -8.43
CA VAL A 313 6.48 8.78 -8.23
C VAL A 313 6.12 10.19 -8.68
N LEU A 314 5.25 10.28 -9.68
CA LEU A 314 4.89 11.53 -10.32
C LEU A 314 3.38 11.75 -10.25
N ASN A 315 2.96 12.96 -9.90
CA ASN A 315 1.58 13.41 -10.08
C ASN A 315 0.55 12.43 -9.46
N SER A 316 0.88 11.85 -8.31
CA SER A 316 0.10 10.76 -7.70
C SER A 316 -0.37 11.12 -6.30
N THR A 317 -1.49 10.53 -5.89
CA THR A 317 -2.12 10.80 -4.60
C THR A 317 -2.07 9.58 -3.69
N PHE A 318 -1.55 9.77 -2.49
CA PHE A 318 -1.57 8.80 -1.39
C PHE A 318 -2.52 9.36 -0.33
N SER A 319 -3.69 8.75 -0.20
CA SER A 319 -4.72 9.22 0.73
C SER A 319 -5.11 8.13 1.71
N SER A 320 -5.19 8.48 3.00
CA SER A 320 -5.81 7.62 4.03
C SER A 320 -5.20 6.22 4.14
N ASN A 321 -3.94 6.04 3.75
CA ASN A 321 -3.25 4.76 3.87
C ASN A 321 -2.72 4.58 5.30
N ASN A 322 -2.71 3.34 5.78
CA ASN A 322 -2.35 3.00 7.15
C ASN A 322 -1.19 2.00 7.19
N ALA A 323 -0.19 2.26 8.03
CA ALA A 323 0.86 1.30 8.36
C ALA A 323 0.88 1.08 9.88
N GLU A 324 0.59 -0.13 10.34
CA GLU A 324 0.42 -0.44 11.75
C GLU A 324 1.32 -1.60 12.17
N GLY A 325 2.06 -1.40 13.26
CA GLY A 325 2.84 -2.46 13.88
C GLY A 325 1.95 -3.58 14.41
N GLY A 326 2.48 -4.81 14.41
CA GLY A 326 1.78 -5.96 14.97
C GLY A 326 1.83 -5.98 16.49
N ILE A 327 0.84 -6.58 17.13
CA ILE A 327 0.95 -6.96 18.54
C ILE A 327 1.82 -8.22 18.60
N GLY A 328 2.82 -8.23 19.47
CA GLY A 328 3.67 -9.41 19.62
C GLY A 328 2.89 -10.63 20.14
N PRO A 329 3.41 -11.85 19.96
CA PRO A 329 2.71 -13.08 20.31
C PRO A 329 2.36 -13.18 21.81
N PHE A 330 1.25 -13.84 22.11
CA PHE A 330 0.88 -14.29 23.45
C PHE A 330 1.54 -15.64 23.73
N TYR A 331 2.49 -15.68 24.66
CA TYR A 331 3.12 -16.92 25.10
C TYR A 331 2.36 -17.49 26.30
N PRO A 332 1.87 -18.74 26.32
CA PRO A 332 1.47 -19.34 27.58
C PRO A 332 2.72 -19.43 28.46
N ASN A 333 2.73 -18.77 29.62
CA ASN A 333 3.64 -18.96 30.77
C ASN A 333 5.10 -18.44 30.77
N THR A 334 5.62 -17.67 29.79
CA THR A 334 7.05 -17.26 29.82
C THR A 334 7.32 -15.74 29.81
N TYR A 335 6.92 -14.97 28.80
CA TYR A 335 7.17 -13.51 28.69
C TYR A 335 6.10 -12.81 27.84
N GLY A 336 5.92 -11.50 28.01
CA GLY A 336 5.12 -10.66 27.10
C GLY A 336 5.96 -10.15 25.92
N SER A 337 5.44 -9.21 25.15
CA SER A 337 6.10 -8.72 23.93
C SER A 337 5.93 -7.22 23.69
N PHE A 338 6.96 -6.63 23.11
CA PHE A 338 6.99 -5.23 22.66
C PHE A 338 6.04 -5.03 21.48
N GLY A 339 5.39 -3.87 21.41
CA GLY A 339 4.62 -3.50 20.23
C GLY A 339 5.49 -3.40 18.98
N GLY A 340 4.97 -3.84 17.83
CA GLY A 340 5.61 -3.68 16.53
C GLY A 340 5.64 -2.24 16.05
N LYS A 341 6.50 -1.97 15.06
CA LYS A 341 6.68 -0.62 14.50
C LYS A 341 5.70 -0.33 13.36
N GLY A 342 5.19 0.90 13.28
CA GLY A 342 4.53 1.44 12.08
C GLY A 342 5.45 2.37 11.30
N LEU A 343 5.65 2.11 10.01
CA LEU A 343 6.56 2.88 9.14
C LEU A 343 5.83 3.39 7.90
N GLY A 344 5.74 4.70 7.71
CA GLY A 344 5.30 5.27 6.44
C GLY A 344 3.87 4.90 6.08
N GLY A 345 2.88 5.56 6.69
CA GLY A 345 1.46 5.27 6.44
C GLY A 345 1.11 5.31 4.95
N GLY A 346 1.61 6.32 4.24
CA GLY A 346 1.56 6.39 2.78
C GLY A 346 2.63 5.52 2.12
N LEU A 347 3.90 5.75 2.46
CA LEU A 347 5.05 5.17 1.78
C LEU A 347 6.21 4.87 2.75
N SER A 348 6.76 3.67 2.66
CA SER A 348 8.02 3.31 3.32
C SER A 348 9.13 3.13 2.27
N ASN A 349 10.28 3.76 2.50
CA ASN A 349 11.42 3.72 1.61
C ASN A 349 12.68 3.22 2.34
N SER A 350 13.33 2.22 1.77
CA SER A 350 14.67 1.77 2.14
C SER A 350 15.67 1.83 0.98
N GLY A 351 15.22 2.24 -0.21
CA GLY A 351 16.02 2.43 -1.42
C GLY A 351 16.04 3.89 -1.87
N THR A 352 15.98 4.15 -3.19
CA THR A 352 15.97 5.52 -3.74
C THR A 352 14.55 5.93 -4.11
N LEU A 353 14.13 7.12 -3.67
CA LEU A 353 12.80 7.67 -3.94
C LEU A 353 12.89 9.08 -4.54
N SER A 354 12.23 9.28 -5.67
CA SER A 354 11.95 10.60 -6.23
C SER A 354 10.44 10.85 -6.25
N LEU A 355 10.01 11.95 -5.66
CA LEU A 355 8.62 12.41 -5.63
C LEU A 355 8.50 13.72 -6.41
N TRP A 356 7.57 13.79 -7.36
CA TRP A 356 7.32 15.01 -8.13
C TRP A 356 5.83 15.28 -8.28
N GLY A 357 5.34 16.42 -7.81
CA GLY A 357 3.93 16.78 -8.01
C GLY A 357 2.94 15.91 -7.22
N CYS A 358 3.38 15.27 -6.13
CA CYS A 358 2.58 14.29 -5.39
C CYS A 358 1.82 14.92 -4.22
N THR A 359 0.70 14.31 -3.85
CA THR A 359 -0.07 14.70 -2.64
C THR A 359 -0.19 13.52 -1.68
N PHE A 360 0.22 13.73 -0.43
CA PHE A 360 0.04 12.80 0.67
C PHE A 360 -0.92 13.40 1.68
N VAL A 361 -2.10 12.79 1.83
CA VAL A 361 -3.15 13.32 2.70
C VAL A 361 -3.73 12.26 3.64
N GLY A 362 -3.85 12.57 4.93
CA GLY A 362 -4.58 11.71 5.87
C GLY A 362 -3.95 10.34 6.10
N ASN A 363 -2.69 10.13 5.74
CA ASN A 363 -2.03 8.84 5.92
C ASN A 363 -1.56 8.68 7.37
N THR A 364 -1.61 7.45 7.89
CA THR A 364 -1.33 7.16 9.30
C THR A 364 -0.29 6.06 9.49
N ALA A 365 0.69 6.31 10.36
CA ALA A 365 1.61 5.28 10.85
C ALA A 365 1.40 5.07 12.35
N LEU A 366 1.15 3.82 12.76
CA LEU A 366 0.76 3.46 14.12
C LEU A 366 1.70 2.39 14.69
N GLY A 367 2.22 2.65 15.89
CA GLY A 367 2.91 1.65 16.67
C GLY A 367 1.91 0.74 17.35
N ALA A 368 2.23 -0.55 17.50
CA ALA A 368 1.34 -1.48 18.16
C ALA A 368 1.35 -1.32 19.67
N SER A 369 0.28 -1.74 20.35
CA SER A 369 0.30 -1.86 21.81
C SER A 369 1.35 -2.88 22.26
N GLY A 370 2.03 -2.59 23.38
CA GLY A 370 2.73 -3.63 24.13
C GLY A 370 1.76 -4.61 24.75
N ASN A 371 2.22 -5.82 25.08
CA ASN A 371 1.39 -6.87 25.66
C ASN A 371 1.77 -7.19 27.12
N THR A 372 0.82 -7.65 27.93
CA THR A 372 1.01 -8.11 29.31
C THR A 372 0.86 -9.62 29.39
N LEU A 373 1.88 -10.29 29.95
CA LEU A 373 1.77 -11.71 30.25
C LEU A 373 2.51 -12.07 31.55
N GLY A 374 1.77 -12.59 32.52
CA GLY A 374 2.30 -12.89 33.85
C GLY A 374 2.73 -11.61 34.59
N TYR A 375 3.96 -11.58 35.09
CA TYR A 375 4.53 -10.45 35.83
C TYR A 375 5.16 -9.37 34.94
N TYR A 376 5.37 -9.63 33.65
CA TYR A 376 6.08 -8.73 32.75
C TYR A 376 5.11 -7.92 31.88
N SER A 377 5.42 -6.62 31.76
CA SER A 377 4.65 -5.64 30.99
C SER A 377 5.59 -4.92 30.04
N TYR A 378 5.14 -4.66 28.81
CA TYR A 378 6.00 -4.24 27.72
C TYR A 378 5.53 -2.92 27.11
N PRO A 379 6.46 -2.06 26.68
CA PRO A 379 6.10 -0.77 26.12
C PRO A 379 5.46 -0.93 24.74
N GLY A 380 4.74 0.11 24.36
CA GLY A 380 4.19 0.22 23.02
C GLY A 380 5.27 0.36 21.95
N GLY A 381 4.93 -0.04 20.74
CA GLY A 381 5.79 0.07 19.57
C GLY A 381 5.91 1.50 19.09
N PRO A 382 7.06 1.90 18.52
CA PRO A 382 7.23 3.23 17.95
C PRO A 382 6.60 3.37 16.56
N ALA A 383 6.42 4.60 16.10
CA ALA A 383 5.92 4.91 14.76
C ALA A 383 6.68 6.06 14.09
N TYR A 384 6.80 6.00 12.75
CA TYR A 384 7.65 6.88 11.97
C TYR A 384 6.98 7.29 10.66
N GLY A 385 6.86 8.59 10.40
CA GLY A 385 6.41 9.12 9.12
C GLY A 385 4.96 8.76 8.79
N GLY A 386 3.99 9.61 9.12
CA GLY A 386 2.60 9.34 8.74
C GLY A 386 2.39 9.27 7.22
N ALA A 387 3.07 10.14 6.47
CA ALA A 387 3.10 10.07 5.00
C ALA A 387 4.24 9.19 4.50
N VAL A 388 5.48 9.55 4.85
CA VAL A 388 6.70 8.94 4.30
C VAL A 388 7.68 8.62 5.42
N CYS A 389 8.17 7.38 5.44
CA CYS A 389 9.29 6.98 6.28
C CYS A 389 10.48 6.61 5.38
N ASN A 390 11.59 7.34 5.51
CA ASN A 390 12.85 7.04 4.84
C ASN A 390 13.86 6.44 5.82
N GLY A 391 14.18 5.16 5.67
CA GLY A 391 15.16 4.47 6.51
C GLY A 391 16.61 4.89 6.22
N GLY A 392 17.55 4.52 7.10
CA GLY A 392 18.95 4.98 7.04
C GLY A 392 19.73 4.64 5.76
N SER A 393 19.37 3.57 5.05
CA SER A 393 19.94 3.24 3.74
C SER A 393 19.27 3.94 2.57
N GLY A 394 18.15 4.62 2.81
CA GLY A 394 17.32 5.21 1.77
C GLY A 394 17.67 6.66 1.43
N SER A 395 17.25 7.12 0.25
CA SER A 395 17.31 8.52 -0.13
C SER A 395 15.98 9.02 -0.67
N VAL A 396 15.67 10.29 -0.40
CA VAL A 396 14.46 10.96 -0.90
C VAL A 396 14.81 12.28 -1.57
N LEU A 397 14.34 12.46 -2.79
CA LEU A 397 14.26 13.76 -3.47
C LEU A 397 12.79 14.08 -3.72
N ALA A 398 12.24 15.07 -3.03
CA ALA A 398 10.86 15.50 -3.22
C ALA A 398 10.79 16.92 -3.75
N ALA A 399 10.02 17.10 -4.83
CA ALA A 399 9.81 18.40 -5.44
C ALA A 399 8.33 18.65 -5.76
N ASN A 400 7.85 19.88 -5.54
CA ASN A 400 6.48 20.29 -5.84
C ASN A 400 5.43 19.35 -5.19
N CYS A 401 5.65 18.93 -3.95
CA CYS A 401 4.78 17.98 -3.25
C CYS A 401 4.02 18.65 -2.10
N THR A 402 2.79 18.17 -1.85
CA THR A 402 1.94 18.62 -0.73
C THR A 402 1.71 17.47 0.26
N PHE A 403 1.99 17.71 1.55
CA PHE A 403 1.80 16.76 2.65
C PHE A 403 0.86 17.38 3.68
N ALA A 404 -0.37 16.88 3.76
CA ALA A 404 -1.41 17.46 4.61
C ALA A 404 -2.10 16.45 5.51
N ASN A 405 -2.36 16.81 6.77
CA ASN A 405 -3.20 16.02 7.69
C ASN A 405 -2.73 14.57 7.89
N ASN A 406 -1.44 14.28 7.72
CA ASN A 406 -0.87 12.97 8.00
C ASN A 406 -0.55 12.84 9.49
N GLY A 407 -0.68 11.62 10.02
CA GLY A 407 -0.56 11.36 11.44
C GLY A 407 0.42 10.24 11.74
N VAL A 408 1.18 10.40 12.81
CA VAL A 408 1.97 9.32 13.39
C VAL A 408 1.61 9.16 14.86
N SER A 409 1.38 7.93 15.31
CA SER A 409 1.09 7.66 16.71
C SER A 409 1.86 6.45 17.23
N GLY A 410 2.53 6.62 18.37
CA GLY A 410 3.15 5.52 19.07
C GLY A 410 2.10 4.62 19.72
N GLY A 411 2.40 3.33 19.83
CA GLY A 411 1.48 2.38 20.45
C GLY A 411 1.38 2.58 21.96
N PRO A 412 0.25 2.26 22.60
CA PRO A 412 0.15 2.34 24.05
C PRO A 412 1.00 1.29 24.75
N GLY A 413 1.46 1.60 25.96
CA GLY A 413 2.05 0.61 26.87
C GLY A 413 1.03 -0.45 27.27
N SER A 414 1.49 -1.64 27.65
CA SER A 414 0.60 -2.72 28.07
C SER A 414 -0.13 -2.41 29.40
N ALA A 415 -1.26 -3.06 29.67
CA ALA A 415 -1.96 -2.96 30.97
C ALA A 415 -1.05 -3.52 32.07
N GLY A 416 -0.35 -2.66 32.82
CA GLY A 416 0.68 -3.09 33.77
C GLY A 416 0.18 -4.13 34.79
N SER A 417 0.89 -5.24 34.95
CA SER A 417 0.63 -6.18 36.05
C SER A 417 0.99 -5.54 37.40
N PHE A 418 0.12 -5.70 38.40
CA PHE A 418 0.27 -5.15 39.77
C PHE A 418 0.39 -3.62 39.85
N GLY A 419 -0.12 -2.90 38.84
CA GLY A 419 -0.18 -1.44 38.87
C GLY A 419 1.16 -0.75 38.65
N GLY A 420 2.17 -1.43 38.09
CA GLY A 420 3.43 -0.81 37.64
C GLY A 420 3.29 -0.13 36.28
N GLY A 421 3.84 1.07 36.16
CA GLY A 421 3.77 1.89 34.95
C GLY A 421 4.55 1.34 33.76
N VAL A 422 3.95 1.39 32.57
CA VAL A 422 4.51 0.89 31.31
C VAL A 422 4.51 2.02 30.29
N PRO A 423 5.67 2.37 29.69
CA PRO A 423 5.75 3.45 28.73
C PRO A 423 4.95 3.20 27.45
N GLY A 424 4.42 4.26 26.87
CA GLY A 424 3.97 4.23 25.48
C GLY A 424 5.12 4.32 24.49
N GLY A 425 4.86 3.97 23.23
CA GLY A 425 5.82 4.07 22.14
C GLY A 425 6.02 5.50 21.65
N ASN A 426 7.21 5.82 21.15
CA ASN A 426 7.49 7.14 20.59
C ASN A 426 6.96 7.30 19.17
N SER A 427 6.82 8.54 18.72
CA SER A 427 6.37 8.89 17.38
C SER A 427 7.18 10.05 16.80
N TYR A 428 7.56 9.92 15.53
CA TYR A 428 8.46 10.85 14.85
C TYR A 428 7.94 11.20 13.46
N GLY A 429 7.80 12.49 13.15
CA GLY A 429 7.52 12.96 11.79
C GLY A 429 6.09 12.69 11.38
N GLY A 430 5.14 13.58 11.70
CA GLY A 430 3.72 13.38 11.35
C GLY A 430 3.50 13.26 9.85
N ALA A 431 4.29 13.95 9.02
CA ALA A 431 4.37 13.66 7.59
C ALA A 431 5.59 12.82 7.26
N LEU A 432 6.79 13.35 7.51
CA LEU A 432 8.04 12.79 7.03
C LEU A 432 8.97 12.47 8.18
N TYR A 433 9.42 11.23 8.25
CA TYR A 433 10.57 10.83 9.04
C TYR A 433 11.72 10.43 8.11
N THR A 434 12.93 10.88 8.41
CA THR A 434 14.13 10.50 7.66
C THR A 434 15.32 10.16 8.57
N ASP A 435 15.90 9.00 8.32
CA ASP A 435 17.21 8.58 8.82
C ASP A 435 18.27 8.59 7.70
N GLY A 436 17.84 8.41 6.45
CA GLY A 436 18.68 8.60 5.26
C GLY A 436 18.73 10.04 4.74
N LEU A 437 19.44 10.27 3.63
CA LEU A 437 19.52 11.58 2.97
C LEU A 437 18.16 11.99 2.38
N THR A 438 17.68 13.17 2.76
CA THR A 438 16.46 13.76 2.17
C THR A 438 16.71 15.19 1.72
N ALA A 439 16.30 15.49 0.48
CA ALA A 439 16.24 16.83 -0.07
C ALA A 439 14.80 17.19 -0.47
N LEU A 440 14.32 18.31 0.04
CA LEU A 440 12.99 18.85 -0.21
C LEU A 440 13.10 20.18 -0.97
N THR A 441 12.33 20.31 -2.04
CA THR A 441 12.30 21.50 -2.88
C THR A 441 10.86 21.88 -3.19
N ASN A 442 10.47 23.14 -2.99
CA ASN A 442 9.11 23.60 -3.33
C ASN A 442 8.02 22.71 -2.74
N CYS A 443 8.19 22.25 -1.51
CA CYS A 443 7.20 21.38 -0.85
C CYS A 443 6.34 22.18 0.11
N THR A 444 5.15 21.68 0.41
CA THR A 444 4.25 22.26 1.41
C THR A 444 3.80 21.21 2.40
N PHE A 445 4.11 21.42 3.68
CA PHE A 445 3.67 20.58 4.80
C PHE A 445 2.69 21.36 5.66
N SER A 446 1.51 20.81 5.97
CA SER A 446 0.54 21.48 6.84
C SER A 446 -0.39 20.53 7.59
N GLY A 447 -0.68 20.83 8.86
CA GLY A 447 -1.70 20.11 9.63
C GLY A 447 -1.33 18.67 9.95
N ASN A 448 -0.06 18.30 9.85
CA ASN A 448 0.41 16.96 10.19
C ASN A 448 0.65 16.87 11.72
N SER A 449 0.59 15.66 12.28
CA SER A 449 0.64 15.47 13.73
C SER A 449 1.50 14.27 14.16
N ALA A 450 2.27 14.44 15.23
CA ALA A 450 2.98 13.35 15.90
C ALA A 450 2.52 13.25 17.37
N ALA A 451 2.00 12.09 17.76
CA ALA A 451 1.52 11.83 19.11
C ALA A 451 2.16 10.55 19.68
N GLY A 452 2.89 10.68 20.78
CA GLY A 452 3.39 9.50 21.47
C GLY A 452 2.27 8.63 22.02
N GLY A 453 2.55 7.35 22.20
CA GLY A 453 1.61 6.40 22.78
C GLY A 453 1.38 6.68 24.25
N LEU A 454 0.17 6.38 24.74
CA LEU A 454 -0.13 6.56 26.15
C LEU A 454 0.60 5.50 26.99
N ALA A 455 1.13 5.93 28.12
CA ALA A 455 1.52 5.00 29.17
C ALA A 455 0.30 4.32 29.78
N SER A 456 0.55 3.22 30.47
CA SER A 456 -0.46 2.45 31.16
C SER A 456 0.01 2.04 32.55
N GLY A 457 -0.92 1.94 33.50
CA GLY A 457 -0.62 1.67 34.91
C GLY A 457 -0.21 2.91 35.71
N SER A 458 0.14 2.72 36.99
CA SER A 458 0.57 3.78 37.90
C SER A 458 2.05 3.64 38.27
N GLY A 459 2.78 4.72 38.55
CA GLY A 459 4.15 4.65 39.08
C GLY A 459 5.23 5.24 38.17
N GLN A 460 6.48 5.20 38.66
CA GLN A 460 7.60 6.00 38.16
C GLN A 460 7.96 5.79 36.67
N TYR A 461 7.60 4.64 36.10
CA TYR A 461 7.90 4.28 34.71
C TYR A 461 6.70 4.45 33.75
N ALA A 462 5.55 4.95 34.23
CA ALA A 462 4.40 5.28 33.38
C ALA A 462 4.63 6.65 32.70
N THR A 463 5.45 6.68 31.66
CA THR A 463 5.66 7.88 30.84
C THR A 463 5.04 7.70 29.46
N ASP A 464 4.17 8.62 29.07
CA ASP A 464 3.71 8.69 27.69
C ASP A 464 4.91 8.73 26.75
N GLY A 465 4.79 8.08 25.61
CA GLY A 465 5.76 8.19 24.54
C GLY A 465 5.90 9.64 24.09
N VAL A 466 7.03 9.95 23.48
CA VAL A 466 7.29 11.28 22.94
C VAL A 466 6.67 11.40 21.55
N GLY A 467 5.99 12.51 21.28
CA GLY A 467 5.53 12.89 19.94
C GLY A 467 6.25 14.14 19.45
N VAL A 468 7.09 14.01 18.43
CA VAL A 468 7.95 15.10 17.93
C VAL A 468 7.96 15.17 16.41
N GLY A 469 8.16 16.38 15.90
CA GLY A 469 8.20 16.65 14.47
C GLY A 469 6.81 16.48 13.86
N GLY A 470 5.85 17.31 14.24
CA GLY A 470 4.49 17.27 13.71
C GLY A 470 4.44 17.23 12.18
N ASN A 471 5.36 17.91 11.50
CA ASN A 471 5.59 17.73 10.07
C ASN A 471 6.83 16.84 9.80
N LEU A 472 8.00 17.28 10.26
CA LEU A 472 9.30 16.71 9.87
C LEU A 472 10.04 16.16 11.08
N ALA A 473 10.56 14.93 10.97
CA ALA A 473 11.54 14.39 11.91
C ALA A 473 12.78 13.88 11.16
N ALA A 474 13.97 14.25 11.64
CA ALA A 474 15.22 13.90 10.99
C ALA A 474 16.27 13.39 12.00
N GLU A 475 16.70 12.15 11.81
CA GLU A 475 17.90 11.59 12.43
C GLU A 475 19.09 11.61 11.46
N GLY A 476 18.80 11.61 10.15
CA GLY A 476 19.76 11.81 9.07
C GLY A 476 19.78 13.22 8.47
N PRO A 477 20.59 13.45 7.42
CA PRO A 477 20.67 14.72 6.73
C PRO A 477 19.35 15.09 6.05
N LEU A 478 18.81 16.25 6.42
CA LEU A 478 17.61 16.84 5.84
C LEU A 478 17.94 18.23 5.28
N GLN A 479 17.73 18.41 3.97
CA GLN A 479 17.98 19.65 3.25
C GLN A 479 16.68 20.22 2.71
N LEU A 480 16.44 21.50 2.95
CA LEU A 480 15.25 22.21 2.47
C LEU A 480 15.67 23.41 1.63
N ILE A 481 14.98 23.63 0.52
CA ILE A 481 14.99 24.88 -0.23
C ILE A 481 13.57 25.23 -0.66
N ASP A 482 13.22 26.51 -0.57
CA ASP A 482 11.97 27.05 -1.11
C ASP A 482 10.71 26.29 -0.63
N THR A 483 10.72 25.81 0.63
CA THR A 483 9.73 24.88 1.19
C THR A 483 8.96 25.51 2.35
N ILE A 484 7.64 25.25 2.41
CA ILE A 484 6.76 25.65 3.52
C ILE A 484 6.59 24.49 4.52
N VAL A 485 6.81 24.79 5.80
CA VAL A 485 6.51 23.91 6.93
C VAL A 485 5.57 24.63 7.89
N ASN A 486 4.30 24.21 7.91
CA ASN A 486 3.22 24.91 8.61
C ASN A 486 2.50 24.02 9.62
N ALA A 487 2.07 24.61 10.74
CA ALA A 487 1.04 24.08 11.63
C ALA A 487 1.16 22.57 11.97
N GLY A 488 2.36 22.12 12.35
CA GLY A 488 2.55 20.78 12.91
C GLY A 488 2.07 20.73 14.38
N VAL A 489 1.34 19.69 14.77
CA VAL A 489 1.02 19.46 16.19
C VAL A 489 2.30 19.01 16.92
N THR A 490 2.53 19.53 18.13
CA THR A 490 3.75 19.49 18.97
C THR A 490 4.83 20.48 18.55
N ASN A 491 5.32 20.40 17.32
CA ASN A 491 6.19 21.39 16.65
C ASN A 491 6.22 21.10 15.14
N ASN A 492 6.70 22.03 14.33
CA ASN A 492 6.87 21.77 12.89
C ASN A 492 7.95 20.72 12.63
N ALA A 493 9.11 20.83 13.27
CA ALA A 493 10.25 19.98 13.01
C ALA A 493 10.97 19.51 14.28
N TYR A 494 11.55 18.31 14.21
CA TYR A 494 12.47 17.77 15.18
C TYR A 494 13.67 17.15 14.46
N ALA A 495 14.88 17.63 14.73
CA ALA A 495 16.06 17.15 14.05
C ALA A 495 17.21 16.93 15.04
N LEU A 496 17.79 15.72 15.05
CA LEU A 496 18.99 15.41 15.81
C LEU A 496 20.25 15.96 15.13
N VAL A 497 20.23 16.00 13.80
CA VAL A 497 21.20 16.71 12.97
C VAL A 497 20.52 18.00 12.49
N PRO A 498 21.14 19.18 12.64
CA PRO A 498 20.52 20.44 12.21
C PRO A 498 20.05 20.38 10.75
N ILE A 499 18.86 20.90 10.50
CA ILE A 499 18.31 21.01 9.14
C ILE A 499 19.23 21.90 8.33
N THR A 500 19.63 21.43 7.14
CA THR A 500 20.39 22.24 6.19
C THR A 500 19.43 23.14 5.44
N ASP A 501 19.40 24.41 5.84
CA ASP A 501 18.62 25.45 5.19
C ASP A 501 19.38 26.03 4.00
N LEU A 502 18.96 25.66 2.78
CA LEU A 502 19.54 26.17 1.54
C LEU A 502 18.91 27.51 1.08
N GLY A 503 17.98 28.07 1.87
CA GLY A 503 17.36 29.37 1.64
C GLY A 503 15.89 29.30 1.21
N TYR A 504 15.23 30.45 1.33
CA TYR A 504 13.86 30.73 0.91
C TYR A 504 12.81 29.80 1.52
N ASN A 505 13.10 29.18 2.67
CA ASN A 505 12.17 28.33 3.39
C ASN A 505 11.27 29.13 4.32
N LEU A 506 10.06 28.64 4.61
CA LEU A 506 9.13 29.32 5.50
C LEU A 506 8.59 28.34 6.55
N SER A 507 8.85 28.63 7.83
CA SER A 507 8.30 27.91 8.98
C SER A 507 7.32 28.79 9.76
N SER A 508 6.17 28.21 10.12
CA SER A 508 5.18 28.87 10.99
C SER A 508 5.62 29.00 12.46
N ASP A 509 6.67 28.28 12.86
CA ASP A 509 7.28 28.34 14.19
C ASP A 509 8.82 28.43 14.10
N SER A 510 9.52 28.31 15.23
CA SER A 510 10.98 28.37 15.32
C SER A 510 11.69 27.02 15.23
N SER A 511 10.96 25.90 15.18
CA SER A 511 11.52 24.56 15.38
C SER A 511 12.37 24.06 14.21
N CYS A 512 12.15 24.60 13.00
CA CYS A 512 13.03 24.34 11.86
C CYS A 512 14.39 25.06 11.96
N ALA A 513 14.45 26.13 12.76
CA ALA A 513 15.65 26.95 13.00
C ALA A 513 16.36 27.41 11.71
N PHE A 514 15.59 27.90 10.74
CA PHE A 514 16.12 28.38 9.45
C PHE A 514 17.06 29.58 9.62
N THR A 515 18.16 29.59 8.86
CA THR A 515 19.25 30.60 8.89
C THR A 515 19.77 30.99 7.51
N GLY A 516 19.30 30.33 6.46
CA GLY A 516 19.63 30.58 5.07
C GLY A 516 18.99 31.86 4.53
N PRO A 517 19.46 32.33 3.37
CA PRO A 517 19.00 33.58 2.77
C PRO A 517 17.51 33.51 2.42
N GLY A 518 16.76 34.57 2.74
CA GLY A 518 15.33 34.65 2.43
C GLY A 518 14.42 33.75 3.26
N SER A 519 14.99 32.88 4.12
CA SER A 519 14.19 31.99 4.96
C SER A 519 13.55 32.74 6.14
N LEU A 520 12.33 32.33 6.50
CA LEU A 520 11.53 32.93 7.56
C LEU A 520 11.12 31.88 8.60
N ASN A 521 11.22 32.23 9.88
CA ASN A 521 10.69 31.43 10.99
C ASN A 521 9.54 32.20 11.67
N ASN A 522 8.72 31.51 12.46
CA ASN A 522 7.59 32.11 13.19
C ASN A 522 6.65 32.95 12.31
N THR A 523 6.46 32.54 11.05
CA THR A 523 5.74 33.31 10.04
C THR A 523 4.60 32.48 9.48
N ASP A 524 3.36 32.94 9.64
CA ASP A 524 2.19 32.27 9.07
C ASP A 524 2.22 32.36 7.52
N PRO A 525 2.30 31.23 6.80
CA PRO A 525 2.27 31.21 5.33
C PRO A 525 0.91 31.62 4.74
N LYS A 526 -0.15 31.74 5.55
CA LYS A 526 -1.52 32.04 5.11
C LYS A 526 -1.98 31.10 4.00
N LEU A 527 -1.93 29.80 4.28
CA LEU A 527 -2.43 28.77 3.36
C LEU A 527 -3.96 28.72 3.36
N GLN A 528 -4.53 28.46 2.20
CA GLN A 528 -5.90 27.97 2.04
C GLN A 528 -5.97 26.47 2.41
N PRO A 529 -7.16 25.95 2.75
CA PRO A 529 -7.35 24.50 2.92
C PRO A 529 -6.89 23.71 1.69
N LEU A 530 -6.49 22.45 1.91
CA LEU A 530 -6.21 21.52 0.82
C LEU A 530 -7.46 21.37 -0.05
N ALA A 531 -7.32 21.57 -1.35
CA ALA A 531 -8.37 21.28 -2.31
C ALA A 531 -7.82 21.12 -3.72
N ASN A 532 -8.72 20.76 -4.64
CA ASN A 532 -8.43 20.77 -6.07
C ASN A 532 -8.36 22.20 -6.61
N ASN A 533 -7.14 22.74 -6.70
CA ASN A 533 -6.84 24.06 -7.26
C ASN A 533 -6.40 23.99 -8.73
N GLY A 534 -6.79 22.92 -9.44
CA GLY A 534 -6.27 22.56 -10.76
C GLY A 534 -5.04 21.65 -10.67
N GLY A 535 -4.58 21.16 -11.82
CA GLY A 535 -3.45 20.24 -11.90
C GLY A 535 -3.80 18.76 -11.64
N PRO A 536 -2.79 17.89 -11.52
CA PRO A 536 -2.99 16.45 -11.38
C PRO A 536 -3.33 15.99 -9.96
N THR A 537 -3.00 16.75 -8.92
CA THR A 537 -3.26 16.42 -7.51
C THR A 537 -3.68 17.66 -6.72
N GLU A 538 -4.25 17.47 -5.53
CA GLU A 538 -4.69 18.58 -4.67
C GLU A 538 -3.50 19.35 -4.08
N THR A 539 -3.66 20.66 -3.91
CA THR A 539 -2.64 21.56 -3.37
C THR A 539 -3.23 22.48 -2.30
N MET A 540 -2.39 23.20 -1.58
CA MET A 540 -2.80 24.30 -0.70
C MET A 540 -2.45 25.62 -1.37
N ALA A 541 -3.46 26.34 -1.84
CA ALA A 541 -3.26 27.67 -2.42
C ALA A 541 -2.88 28.68 -1.33
N LEU A 542 -2.28 29.80 -1.73
CA LEU A 542 -1.94 30.90 -0.81
C LEU A 542 -3.15 31.83 -0.65
N TRP A 543 -3.27 32.57 0.45
CA TRP A 543 -4.17 33.73 0.54
C TRP A 543 -3.49 34.99 0.00
N SER A 544 -4.28 35.98 -0.44
CA SER A 544 -3.76 37.30 -0.82
C SER A 544 -2.97 37.93 0.32
N GLY A 545 -1.77 38.43 0.03
CA GLY A 545 -0.85 38.98 1.03
C GLY A 545 -0.17 37.91 1.90
N SER A 546 -0.11 36.66 1.42
CA SER A 546 0.75 35.63 1.99
C SER A 546 2.23 36.04 1.88
N PRO A 547 3.03 35.83 2.93
CA PRO A 547 4.48 36.05 2.89
C PRO A 547 5.22 35.05 1.98
N ALA A 548 4.56 34.01 1.47
CA ALA A 548 5.14 33.09 0.51
C ALA A 548 5.06 33.61 -0.94
N ILE A 549 4.24 34.62 -1.23
CA ILE A 549 4.07 35.15 -2.59
C ILE A 549 5.34 35.91 -3.01
N ASP A 550 5.88 35.59 -4.18
CA ASP A 550 7.08 36.20 -4.76
C ASP A 550 8.32 36.18 -3.83
N ALA A 551 8.35 35.27 -2.86
CA ALA A 551 9.39 35.18 -1.84
C ALA A 551 10.34 33.99 -2.02
N GLY A 552 10.12 33.18 -3.04
CA GLY A 552 10.94 32.01 -3.39
C GLY A 552 12.09 32.35 -4.35
N ILE A 553 12.70 31.30 -4.90
CA ILE A 553 13.83 31.42 -5.83
C ILE A 553 13.66 30.52 -7.06
N SER A 554 14.09 31.01 -8.22
CA SER A 554 14.12 30.22 -9.44
C SER A 554 15.21 29.15 -9.35
N LEU A 555 14.82 27.88 -9.48
CA LEU A 555 15.72 26.74 -9.40
C LEU A 555 15.90 26.08 -10.78
N PRO A 556 17.14 25.71 -11.16
CA PRO A 556 17.38 25.03 -12.43
C PRO A 556 16.53 23.76 -12.60
N GLY A 557 15.88 23.62 -13.74
CA GLY A 557 15.05 22.45 -14.06
C GLY A 557 13.65 22.46 -13.44
N ILE A 558 13.29 23.47 -12.64
CA ILE A 558 11.94 23.63 -12.09
C ILE A 558 11.28 24.86 -12.72
N ASN A 559 10.39 24.63 -13.67
CA ASN A 559 9.72 25.67 -14.46
C ASN A 559 8.21 25.77 -14.20
N THR A 560 7.65 24.87 -13.40
CA THR A 560 6.24 24.89 -13.01
C THR A 560 6.06 24.50 -11.54
N ASP A 561 4.93 24.91 -10.97
CA ASP A 561 4.46 24.42 -9.68
C ASP A 561 3.82 23.02 -9.78
N GLN A 562 3.27 22.52 -8.67
CA GLN A 562 2.62 21.20 -8.60
C GLN A 562 1.45 21.04 -9.59
N ARG A 563 0.81 22.13 -10.02
CA ARG A 563 -0.33 22.11 -10.93
C ARG A 563 0.08 22.20 -12.39
N GLY A 564 1.33 22.54 -12.67
CA GLY A 564 1.83 22.87 -14.00
C GLY A 564 1.73 24.36 -14.37
N VAL A 565 1.48 25.24 -13.40
CA VAL A 565 1.48 26.70 -13.63
C VAL A 565 2.93 27.18 -13.76
N PRO A 566 3.26 28.08 -14.72
CA PRO A 566 4.62 28.61 -14.88
C PRO A 566 5.17 29.22 -13.58
N ARG A 567 6.44 28.92 -13.29
CA ARG A 567 7.16 29.37 -12.10
C ARG A 567 8.45 30.09 -12.53
N PRO A 568 8.59 31.41 -12.30
CA PRO A 568 7.67 32.29 -11.59
C PRO A 568 6.43 32.69 -12.41
N TYR A 569 5.33 32.98 -11.72
CA TYR A 569 4.23 33.80 -12.23
C TYR A 569 4.26 35.15 -11.50
N GLY A 570 4.97 36.12 -12.07
CA GLY A 570 5.23 37.40 -11.41
C GLY A 570 6.74 37.69 -11.31
N PRO A 571 7.14 38.57 -10.37
CA PRO A 571 8.54 38.92 -10.16
C PRO A 571 9.45 37.75 -9.76
N SER A 572 8.95 36.83 -8.93
CA SER A 572 9.74 35.72 -8.34
C SER A 572 8.84 34.52 -8.06
N PRO A 573 9.38 33.31 -7.88
CA PRO A 573 8.57 32.16 -7.48
C PRO A 573 7.93 32.36 -6.11
N CYS A 574 6.81 31.69 -5.85
CA CYS A 574 6.23 31.60 -4.52
C CYS A 574 6.87 30.47 -3.71
N VAL A 575 7.04 30.62 -2.40
CA VAL A 575 7.55 29.53 -1.55
C VAL A 575 6.57 28.35 -1.51
N GLY A 576 7.09 27.12 -1.57
CA GLY A 576 6.30 25.89 -1.51
C GLY A 576 5.75 25.40 -2.84
N ALA A 577 4.79 24.47 -2.78
CA ALA A 577 4.34 23.69 -3.94
C ALA A 577 3.39 24.41 -4.90
N TYR A 578 2.93 25.61 -4.53
CA TYR A 578 1.90 26.37 -5.23
C TYR A 578 2.41 27.73 -5.68
N GLU A 579 2.21 28.06 -6.96
CA GLU A 579 2.51 29.38 -7.51
C GLU A 579 1.28 30.29 -7.54
N TRP A 580 1.33 31.42 -6.84
CA TRP A 580 0.25 32.39 -6.88
C TRP A 580 0.19 33.12 -8.22
N ASN A 581 -0.97 33.10 -8.87
CA ASN A 581 -1.18 33.71 -10.19
C ASN A 581 -2.17 34.88 -10.21
N GLY A 582 -2.46 35.49 -9.05
CA GLY A 582 -3.28 36.71 -8.94
C GLY A 582 -4.79 36.49 -9.07
N ALA A 583 -5.27 35.28 -9.34
CA ALA A 583 -6.68 34.96 -9.27
C ALA A 583 -7.04 34.58 -7.82
N PRO A 584 -7.89 35.34 -7.11
CA PRO A 584 -8.50 34.79 -5.90
C PRO A 584 -9.29 33.55 -6.31
N ILE A 585 -8.78 32.36 -5.94
CA ILE A 585 -9.60 31.15 -5.94
C ILE A 585 -10.54 31.34 -4.76
N TYR A 586 -11.67 32.01 -5.01
CA TYR A 586 -12.81 31.84 -4.15
C TYR A 586 -13.19 30.37 -4.28
N HIS A 587 -12.98 29.59 -3.23
CA HIS A 587 -13.63 28.28 -3.12
C HIS A 587 -15.12 28.58 -2.96
N SER A 588 -15.78 28.81 -4.09
CA SER A 588 -17.20 28.66 -4.23
C SER A 588 -17.50 27.19 -3.94
N THR A 589 -17.75 26.85 -2.67
CA THR A 589 -18.05 25.47 -2.28
C THR A 589 -19.38 25.07 -2.89
N PHE A 590 -19.30 24.30 -3.96
CA PHE A 590 -20.44 23.57 -4.49
C PHE A 590 -20.57 22.26 -3.73
N ASN A 591 -21.64 22.11 -2.95
CA ASN A 591 -21.97 20.87 -2.26
C ASN A 591 -23.09 20.16 -3.02
N LEU A 592 -22.92 18.86 -3.24
CA LEU A 592 -24.04 17.99 -3.60
C LEU A 592 -24.85 17.69 -2.32
N THR A 593 -26.15 17.94 -2.37
CA THR A 593 -27.06 17.70 -1.24
C THR A 593 -27.93 16.47 -1.42
N SER A 594 -28.17 16.03 -2.66
CA SER A 594 -28.97 14.83 -2.92
C SER A 594 -28.63 14.18 -4.27
N LEU A 595 -28.68 12.85 -4.29
CA LEU A 595 -28.80 12.04 -5.49
C LEU A 595 -30.03 11.16 -5.36
N THR A 596 -30.98 11.32 -6.29
CA THR A 596 -32.20 10.51 -6.34
C THR A 596 -32.33 9.89 -7.72
N HIS A 597 -32.63 8.59 -7.77
CA HIS A 597 -32.83 7.87 -9.03
C HIS A 597 -34.32 7.67 -9.28
N SER A 598 -34.83 8.16 -10.42
CA SER A 598 -36.22 7.96 -10.84
C SER A 598 -36.35 8.03 -12.36
N GLY A 599 -37.29 7.28 -12.95
CA GLY A 599 -37.61 7.39 -14.38
C GLY A 599 -36.48 7.02 -15.37
N GLY A 600 -35.47 6.25 -14.96
CA GLY A 600 -34.34 5.86 -15.82
C GLY A 600 -33.16 6.84 -15.84
N GLY A 601 -33.11 7.80 -14.90
CA GLY A 601 -32.01 8.75 -14.75
C GLY A 601 -31.77 9.18 -13.32
N TRP A 602 -30.66 9.90 -13.11
CA TRP A 602 -30.31 10.48 -11.81
C TRP A 602 -30.69 11.95 -11.74
N THR A 603 -31.35 12.35 -10.67
CA THR A 603 -31.56 13.75 -10.29
C THR A 603 -30.54 14.12 -9.23
N ILE A 604 -29.73 15.13 -9.53
CA ILE A 604 -28.66 15.63 -8.69
C ILE A 604 -29.06 17.02 -8.21
N THR A 605 -29.09 17.23 -6.90
CA THR A 605 -29.31 18.55 -6.30
C THR A 605 -28.14 18.97 -5.44
N GLY A 606 -27.93 20.27 -5.34
CA GLY A 606 -26.91 20.83 -4.49
C GLY A 606 -27.06 22.31 -4.25
N VAL A 607 -26.11 22.82 -3.48
CA VAL A 607 -25.96 24.23 -3.15
C VAL A 607 -24.57 24.70 -3.55
N GLY A 608 -24.47 25.91 -4.07
CA GLY A 608 -23.21 26.61 -4.31
C GLY A 608 -23.43 28.11 -4.13
N PRO A 609 -22.43 28.96 -4.40
CA PRO A 609 -22.64 30.39 -4.29
C PRO A 609 -23.59 30.90 -5.35
N THR A 610 -24.25 32.02 -5.09
CA THR A 610 -25.33 32.55 -5.91
C THR A 610 -24.84 32.97 -7.31
N ASN A 611 -25.58 32.58 -8.35
CA ASN A 611 -25.31 32.94 -9.75
C ASN A 611 -23.90 32.61 -10.25
N GLN A 612 -23.26 31.56 -9.72
CA GLN A 612 -21.92 31.14 -10.15
C GLN A 612 -22.00 30.01 -11.17
N PRO A 613 -21.13 30.03 -12.21
CA PRO A 613 -21.04 28.94 -13.16
C PRO A 613 -20.36 27.72 -12.52
N PHE A 614 -20.83 26.55 -12.90
CA PHE A 614 -20.23 25.27 -12.53
C PHE A 614 -20.45 24.25 -13.65
N ARG A 615 -19.64 23.19 -13.64
CA ARG A 615 -19.82 22.01 -14.49
C ARG A 615 -20.16 20.80 -13.63
N LEU A 616 -21.25 20.13 -13.96
CA LEU A 616 -21.52 18.80 -13.43
C LEU A 616 -20.85 17.78 -14.34
N ARG A 617 -19.94 17.00 -13.77
CA ARG A 617 -19.27 15.91 -14.45
C ARG A 617 -19.78 14.58 -13.93
N ALA A 618 -19.95 13.63 -14.83
CA ALA A 618 -20.16 12.24 -14.48
C ALA A 618 -19.03 11.38 -15.01
N SER A 619 -18.87 10.23 -14.38
CA SER A 619 -17.93 9.23 -14.85
C SER A 619 -18.37 7.83 -14.44
N SER A 620 -17.98 6.84 -15.23
CA SER A 620 -18.04 5.43 -14.83
C SER A 620 -16.86 5.02 -13.94
N ASN A 621 -15.87 5.90 -13.74
CA ASN A 621 -14.72 5.70 -12.85
C ASN A 621 -14.22 7.03 -12.24
N PRO A 622 -13.38 7.06 -11.20
CA PRO A 622 -12.92 8.33 -10.63
C PRO A 622 -11.94 9.15 -11.50
N VAL A 623 -11.60 8.71 -12.72
CA VAL A 623 -10.50 9.25 -13.55
C VAL A 623 -10.98 9.97 -14.81
N ASN A 624 -11.88 9.36 -15.59
CA ASN A 624 -12.29 9.82 -16.92
C ASN A 624 -13.63 10.54 -16.87
N TRP A 625 -13.60 11.84 -16.63
CA TRP A 625 -14.82 12.61 -16.42
C TRP A 625 -15.37 13.21 -17.71
N VAL A 626 -16.68 13.07 -17.91
CA VAL A 626 -17.41 13.70 -19.02
C VAL A 626 -18.30 14.81 -18.46
N ASP A 627 -18.32 15.95 -19.12
CA ASP A 627 -19.22 17.06 -18.79
C ASP A 627 -20.66 16.67 -19.17
N LEU A 628 -21.55 16.60 -18.17
CA LEU A 628 -22.98 16.39 -18.41
C LEU A 628 -23.67 17.70 -18.77
N SER A 629 -23.26 18.81 -18.14
CA SER A 629 -23.79 20.15 -18.40
C SER A 629 -22.91 21.25 -17.78
N THR A 630 -22.95 22.45 -18.38
CA THR A 630 -22.43 23.70 -17.79
C THR A 630 -23.63 24.54 -17.36
N ASN A 631 -23.70 24.93 -16.09
CA ASN A 631 -24.87 25.61 -15.52
C ASN A 631 -24.46 26.72 -14.56
N ASN A 632 -25.41 27.60 -14.27
CA ASN A 632 -25.29 28.56 -13.18
C ASN A 632 -26.18 28.11 -12.02
N THR A 633 -25.72 28.29 -10.78
CA THR A 633 -26.60 28.21 -9.62
C THR A 633 -27.68 29.28 -9.68
N GLY A 634 -28.86 28.98 -9.13
CA GLY A 634 -29.94 29.97 -9.06
C GLY A 634 -29.62 31.16 -8.13
N PRO A 635 -30.53 32.14 -8.03
CA PRO A 635 -30.37 33.33 -7.19
C PRO A 635 -30.14 33.06 -5.70
N PHE A 636 -30.49 31.85 -5.25
CA PHE A 636 -30.32 31.39 -3.86
C PHE A 636 -29.27 30.27 -3.73
N GLY A 637 -28.45 30.05 -4.76
CA GLY A 637 -27.36 29.07 -4.71
C GLY A 637 -27.77 27.62 -4.98
N PHE A 638 -29.06 27.32 -5.09
CA PHE A 638 -29.53 25.97 -5.42
C PHE A 638 -29.33 25.62 -6.89
N TYR A 639 -29.04 24.35 -7.15
CA TYR A 639 -29.08 23.76 -8.48
C TYR A 639 -29.74 22.38 -8.47
N THR A 640 -30.35 22.01 -9.59
CA THR A 640 -30.96 20.69 -9.82
C THR A 640 -30.71 20.29 -11.27
N LEU A 641 -30.18 19.09 -11.48
CA LEU A 641 -29.74 18.59 -12.78
C LEU A 641 -30.17 17.14 -12.98
N GLN A 642 -30.36 16.74 -14.24
CA GLN A 642 -30.72 15.38 -14.61
C GLN A 642 -29.63 14.75 -15.49
N ASP A 643 -29.17 13.55 -15.11
CA ASP A 643 -28.47 12.63 -16.01
C ASP A 643 -29.48 11.63 -16.57
N ALA A 644 -30.07 11.98 -17.72
CA ALA A 644 -31.08 11.19 -18.41
C ALA A 644 -30.48 10.01 -19.22
N SER A 645 -29.15 9.88 -19.28
CA SER A 645 -28.44 8.94 -20.15
C SER A 645 -27.93 7.67 -19.45
N SER A 646 -28.43 7.37 -18.25
CA SER A 646 -27.84 6.35 -17.38
C SER A 646 -28.69 5.07 -17.31
N PRO A 647 -28.44 4.05 -18.15
CA PRO A 647 -29.03 2.73 -17.95
C PRO A 647 -28.50 2.07 -16.66
N LEU A 648 -29.39 1.40 -15.91
CA LEU A 648 -29.10 0.60 -14.70
C LEU A 648 -28.06 -0.51 -14.97
N PRO A 649 -27.16 -0.86 -14.03
CA PRO A 649 -26.02 -0.06 -13.60
C PRO A 649 -24.67 -0.68 -14.05
N PRO A 650 -23.67 0.17 -14.35
CA PRO A 650 -22.43 0.15 -13.60
C PRO A 650 -22.30 1.42 -12.74
N THR A 651 -21.46 1.36 -11.71
CA THR A 651 -21.17 2.44 -10.75
C THR A 651 -20.95 3.78 -11.47
N ARG A 652 -21.65 4.85 -11.04
CA ARG A 652 -21.55 6.20 -11.61
C ARG A 652 -21.12 7.20 -10.55
N PHE A 653 -20.09 7.97 -10.83
CA PHE A 653 -19.55 9.01 -9.98
C PHE A 653 -19.99 10.38 -10.50
N TYR A 654 -20.28 11.31 -9.60
CA TYR A 654 -20.60 12.69 -9.95
C TYR A 654 -19.66 13.62 -9.19
N ARG A 655 -19.20 14.66 -9.86
CA ARG A 655 -18.51 15.77 -9.21
C ARG A 655 -18.96 17.09 -9.79
N VAL A 656 -18.95 18.11 -8.96
CA VAL A 656 -19.07 19.49 -9.41
C VAL A 656 -17.68 20.09 -9.47
N VAL A 657 -17.40 20.79 -10.57
CA VAL A 657 -16.18 21.55 -10.76
C VAL A 657 -16.54 22.99 -11.07
N SER A 658 -15.93 23.91 -10.34
CA SER A 658 -15.90 25.31 -10.76
C SER A 658 -15.07 25.40 -12.04
N PRO A 659 -15.50 26.16 -13.07
CA PRO A 659 -14.71 26.39 -14.27
C PRO A 659 -13.39 27.11 -13.98
#